data_AF-A0A257H973-F1
#
_entry.id   AF-A0A257H973-F1
#
_cell.length_a   1.000
_cell.length_b   1.000
_cell.length_c   1.000
_cell.angle_alpha   90.00
_cell.angle_beta   90.00
_cell.angle_gamma   90.00
#
_symmetry.space_group_name_H-M   'P 1'
#
loop_
_entity.id
_entity.type
_entity.pdbx_description
1 polymer ?
#
loop_
_entity_poly.entity_id
_entity_poly.type
_entity_poly.pdbx_seq_one_letter_code
_entity_poly.pdbx_strand_id
1 'polypeptide(L)'
;MRLLRNGVGHVFDLALHVIVGVCVSIPDRQTNRSVLDEGARFGMKSISHPRRNAMLGKIQLSLNRQLMLWLATVFLSLTSMPSMGATPMVSSGSAHNCAVLSSGAVQCWGYNFYGQLGNATTTNSPTPVTAVGVTTAIAVAAGSSHSCAVLSGGGVQCWGRNSTGQLGNGTSTASATPVGGSGLSTAVLVAAGGSHTCAMLSSGLLRCWGANSTGQLGNGTTTSSSAPVSTTGISSAIGLAAGSNHTCAVLSSGAVQCWGFNFYGQLGNGVTTSSSSPVTVTGVTNAKAVSTGTYHTCAATNAGAVQCWGYNSNGQLGNGTAINSTTAVTAAGVSGATSVSAGSSHTCAVLGSGAAQCWGYNSFGQLGNGAVSGASSPSPVAAINTARQVSAGGSHYCAVLGSGTVQCWGYNIDGQLGNGGTGNSSSPVLVTGISNATSVSSGYSHNCALLSTGAVQCWGYNGSGQLGNGLTVDSYIPVTVSGISNAIAVVAGQNHSCALLSGGTVKCWGSNSLGQLGNGSTVTSVIPVTVNGVANASALAAAYGHTCALLTSGAVQCWGYNTDGQLGNATNVNSTNAVSATGIASAKSISAGFSHTCAALTGGTVQCWGYNLNGQLGNGNTTSSNVPVNVTGISNGAAVAVGQHSCALLNDGAVQCWSHNSYGQLGNGTTTNSLTPVAVSGVSSASSIAVSSSGSCAVLSSGAVSCWGDDSNGQLGSGRAFNYSAGAVVSGSGQGALNLFTPSTPSSLTLSGPATVQSAGRANLTATGRFTDGTVRTVTPVWTSSNPAVATVSAAGVLSAGSVTTDTLVTLTATLIDSGVTVESTLKVTITSTPAALSSVTLAGASSVQSGGQMRLTLNAQYSDGSTRAVSATGYTFSNASLGSVNAKGVLTVATVNSDTVLTVTAAYSEGGISKSAGLSVNISATPAVLSRLTLIGARGTLASGQTLSLLAEGVYADGSRKAVTATWQATGSAATISATGVLTAKAVTEETPSVVTATYTEAGITVSAQYQVIVQATEVATPVLAEVETTGTRSDFGLSIWTSLTPTTGAMTTGSSARLKSGFQVAATSPVSYKLFVVAVIPGGGILPSTTIFMLNRNSEWQFAGFPIAEYLAGVADNSFQLVQIFDHLDANLISGTKIYIGYGITDTEMLSSGRFRMVYQVQ
;
A
#
# COMPACT_ATOMS: atom_id res chain seq x y z
N MET A 1 -21.98 16.98 -12.14
CA MET A 1 -20.87 16.47 -11.29
C MET A 1 -20.27 17.55 -10.37
N ARG A 2 -21.10 18.27 -9.60
CA ARG A 2 -20.66 19.10 -8.46
C ARG A 2 -21.77 19.08 -7.39
N LEU A 3 -21.79 18.01 -6.59
CA LEU A 3 -22.59 17.83 -5.35
C LEU A 3 -22.45 16.37 -4.84
N LEU A 4 -21.22 15.88 -4.66
CA LEU A 4 -20.93 14.60 -4.01
C LEU A 4 -19.61 14.66 -3.24
N ARG A 5 -19.65 15.28 -2.05
CA ARG A 5 -18.73 15.08 -0.92
C ARG A 5 -19.40 15.64 0.34
N ASN A 6 -19.21 14.94 1.46
CA ASN A 6 -19.78 15.16 2.81
C ASN A 6 -21.18 14.53 3.06
N GLY A 7 -21.31 13.87 4.23
CA GLY A 7 -22.60 13.63 4.90
C GLY A 7 -23.44 12.42 4.46
N VAL A 8 -23.01 11.19 4.79
CA VAL A 8 -23.99 10.10 5.01
C VAL A 8 -24.65 10.38 6.36
N GLY A 9 -25.87 10.95 6.36
CA GLY A 9 -26.52 11.35 7.62
C GLY A 9 -27.95 11.92 7.54
N HIS A 10 -28.41 12.47 6.41
CA HIS A 10 -29.77 13.03 6.30
C HIS A 10 -30.48 12.64 4.99
N VAL A 11 -30.97 11.40 4.92
CA VAL A 11 -31.85 10.92 3.82
C VAL A 11 -33.06 10.11 4.35
N PHE A 12 -33.06 9.66 5.60
CA PHE A 12 -34.06 8.69 6.10
C PHE A 12 -35.45 9.26 6.43
N ASP A 13 -35.57 10.51 6.88
CA ASP A 13 -36.87 11.06 7.34
C ASP A 13 -37.88 11.39 6.23
N LEU A 14 -37.41 11.67 5.00
CA LEU A 14 -38.31 12.08 3.91
C LEU A 14 -39.00 10.89 3.20
N ALA A 15 -38.53 9.67 3.43
CA ALA A 15 -39.08 8.47 2.81
C ALA A 15 -40.31 7.90 3.56
N LEU A 16 -40.36 8.05 4.89
CA LEU A 16 -41.31 7.32 5.72
C LEU A 16 -42.74 7.88 5.65
N HIS A 17 -42.89 9.19 5.46
CA HIS A 17 -44.19 9.88 5.41
C HIS A 17 -45.01 9.59 4.13
N VAL A 18 -44.43 8.99 3.10
CA VAL A 18 -45.14 8.68 1.84
C VAL A 18 -45.71 7.25 1.83
N ILE A 19 -45.17 6.35 2.65
CA ILE A 19 -45.44 4.89 2.55
C ILE A 19 -46.70 4.47 3.32
N VAL A 20 -47.13 5.22 4.34
CA VAL A 20 -48.33 4.88 5.15
C VAL A 20 -49.65 5.35 4.51
N GLY A 21 -49.59 6.18 3.46
CA GLY A 21 -50.78 6.83 2.88
C GLY A 21 -51.58 6.05 1.84
N VAL A 22 -51.11 4.88 1.37
CA VAL A 22 -51.69 4.19 0.19
C VAL A 22 -51.83 2.67 0.41
N CYS A 23 -52.67 2.26 1.37
CA CYS A 23 -53.04 0.84 1.52
C CYS A 23 -54.41 0.59 2.20
N VAL A 24 -55.44 1.37 1.85
CA VAL A 24 -56.84 1.11 2.24
C VAL A 24 -57.77 1.41 1.05
N SER A 25 -58.88 0.67 0.96
CA SER A 25 -60.00 0.86 0.02
C SER A 25 -59.77 0.50 -1.45
N ILE A 26 -59.98 -0.78 -1.78
CA ILE A 26 -60.61 -1.18 -3.05
C ILE A 26 -62.11 -1.38 -2.77
N PRO A 27 -63.01 -0.60 -3.38
CA PRO A 27 -64.41 -0.96 -3.54
C PRO A 27 -64.72 -1.35 -4.99
N ASP A 28 -65.45 -2.45 -5.17
CA ASP A 28 -65.98 -2.90 -6.47
C ASP A 28 -67.07 -1.92 -6.98
N ARG A 29 -67.37 -1.94 -8.29
CA ARG A 29 -68.24 -0.94 -8.93
C ARG A 29 -69.25 -1.52 -9.92
N GLN A 30 -70.30 -2.14 -9.37
CA GLN A 30 -71.51 -2.54 -10.10
C GLN A 30 -72.78 -1.89 -9.52
N THR A 31 -73.59 -1.33 -10.42
CA THR A 31 -75.03 -0.98 -10.28
C THR A 31 -75.54 0.10 -9.29
N ASN A 32 -76.28 1.04 -9.90
CA ASN A 32 -77.57 1.63 -9.46
C ASN A 32 -77.67 2.84 -8.48
N ARG A 33 -78.32 3.88 -9.04
CA ARG A 33 -79.43 4.70 -8.50
C ARG A 33 -79.18 5.84 -7.48
N SER A 34 -79.12 7.05 -8.07
CA SER A 34 -80.06 8.18 -7.85
C SER A 34 -79.95 9.06 -6.58
N VAL A 35 -80.57 10.26 -6.68
CA VAL A 35 -80.69 11.33 -5.66
C VAL A 35 -79.38 12.09 -5.41
N LEU A 36 -79.32 13.43 -5.31
CA LEU A 36 -79.95 14.58 -6.00
C LEU A 36 -79.29 15.83 -5.38
N ASP A 37 -79.14 16.93 -6.14
CA ASP A 37 -79.00 18.32 -5.65
C ASP A 37 -77.80 18.69 -4.72
N GLU A 38 -77.33 19.94 -4.63
CA GLU A 38 -77.48 21.10 -5.53
C GLU A 38 -76.25 22.02 -5.47
N GLY A 39 -75.99 22.76 -6.55
CA GLY A 39 -75.24 24.02 -6.54
C GLY A 39 -73.71 23.99 -6.29
N ALA A 40 -72.95 25.04 -6.64
CA ALA A 40 -73.23 26.07 -7.65
C ALA A 40 -71.93 26.69 -8.19
N ARG A 41 -71.89 26.88 -9.52
CA ARG A 41 -71.15 27.91 -10.28
C ARG A 41 -69.90 28.56 -9.65
N PHE A 42 -68.76 28.37 -10.29
CA PHE A 42 -68.18 29.40 -11.18
C PHE A 42 -67.27 28.71 -12.20
N GLY A 43 -67.13 29.26 -13.41
CA GLY A 43 -66.41 28.57 -14.48
C GLY A 43 -65.67 29.50 -15.45
N MET A 44 -64.61 28.97 -16.04
CA MET A 44 -64.00 29.49 -17.26
C MET A 44 -63.64 28.33 -18.19
N LYS A 45 -63.77 28.56 -19.50
CA LYS A 45 -63.39 27.59 -20.53
C LYS A 45 -61.86 27.52 -20.63
N SER A 46 -61.31 26.32 -20.82
CA SER A 46 -59.98 26.13 -21.39
C SER A 46 -60.06 25.14 -22.55
N ILE A 47 -59.33 25.41 -23.64
CA ILE A 47 -59.45 24.69 -24.90
C ILE A 47 -58.51 23.48 -24.92
N SER A 48 -59.04 22.33 -25.32
CA SER A 48 -58.29 21.08 -25.41
C SER A 48 -57.24 21.08 -26.52
N HIS A 49 -56.09 20.46 -26.27
CA HIS A 49 -55.06 20.15 -27.28
C HIS A 49 -54.52 18.72 -27.03
N PRO A 50 -54.78 17.72 -27.89
CA PRO A 50 -54.51 16.31 -27.59
C PRO A 50 -53.04 15.91 -27.38
N ARG A 51 -52.07 16.74 -27.79
CA ARG A 51 -50.66 16.33 -27.92
C ARG A 51 -49.84 16.31 -26.61
N ARG A 52 -50.32 16.84 -25.48
CA ARG A 52 -49.58 16.77 -24.20
C ARG A 52 -49.69 15.43 -23.47
N ASN A 53 -50.87 14.81 -23.44
CA ASN A 53 -51.12 13.65 -22.56
C ASN A 53 -50.34 12.40 -22.97
N ALA A 54 -50.13 12.19 -24.28
CA ALA A 54 -49.35 11.06 -24.80
C ALA A 54 -47.84 11.13 -24.46
N MET A 55 -47.31 12.34 -24.19
CA MET A 55 -45.91 12.54 -23.81
C MET A 55 -45.72 12.34 -22.29
N LEU A 56 -46.64 12.88 -21.48
CA LEU A 56 -46.65 12.70 -20.03
C LEU A 56 -46.75 11.22 -19.63
N GLY A 57 -47.65 10.44 -20.23
CA GLY A 57 -47.79 9.00 -19.92
C GLY A 57 -46.53 8.18 -20.21
N LYS A 58 -45.78 8.51 -21.27
CA LYS A 58 -44.50 7.83 -21.58
C LYS A 58 -43.39 8.21 -20.60
N ILE A 59 -43.33 9.46 -20.16
CA ILE A 59 -42.37 9.92 -19.13
C ILE A 59 -42.66 9.21 -17.80
N GLN A 60 -43.94 9.11 -17.39
CA GLN A 60 -44.33 8.50 -16.13
C GLN A 60 -44.05 6.98 -16.10
N LEU A 61 -44.28 6.25 -17.20
CA LEU A 61 -43.86 4.84 -17.31
C LEU A 61 -42.33 4.68 -17.26
N SER A 62 -41.58 5.60 -17.90
CA SER A 62 -40.11 5.56 -17.90
C SER A 62 -39.53 5.72 -16.49
N LEU A 63 -40.00 6.71 -15.72
CA LEU A 63 -39.54 6.93 -14.35
C LEU A 63 -39.89 5.75 -13.43
N ASN A 64 -41.12 5.24 -13.47
CA ASN A 64 -41.51 4.11 -12.62
C ASN A 64 -40.69 2.85 -12.92
N ARG A 65 -40.36 2.59 -14.20
CA ARG A 65 -39.54 1.43 -14.57
C ARG A 65 -38.08 1.57 -14.13
N GLN A 66 -37.50 2.78 -14.23
CA GLN A 66 -36.16 3.06 -13.70
C GLN A 66 -36.13 3.00 -12.16
N LEU A 67 -37.17 3.49 -11.48
CA LEU A 67 -37.27 3.45 -10.02
C LEU A 67 -37.36 2.00 -9.50
N MET A 68 -38.15 1.13 -10.15
CA MET A 68 -38.19 -0.30 -9.80
C MET A 68 -36.88 -1.03 -10.09
N LEU A 69 -36.20 -0.73 -11.21
CA LEU A 69 -34.86 -1.29 -11.49
C LEU A 69 -33.81 -0.84 -10.48
N TRP A 70 -33.89 0.41 -10.01
CA TRP A 70 -33.01 0.93 -8.96
C TRP A 70 -33.31 0.29 -7.59
N LEU A 71 -34.58 0.19 -7.20
CA LEU A 71 -34.99 -0.51 -5.97
C LEU A 71 -34.60 -1.99 -5.99
N ALA A 72 -34.77 -2.69 -7.12
CA ALA A 72 -34.38 -4.09 -7.25
C ALA A 72 -32.85 -4.29 -7.16
N THR A 73 -32.06 -3.42 -7.79
CA THR A 73 -30.59 -3.50 -7.68
C THR A 73 -30.08 -3.13 -6.30
N VAL A 74 -30.72 -2.19 -5.60
CA VAL A 74 -30.45 -1.91 -4.17
C VAL A 74 -30.80 -3.11 -3.30
N PHE A 75 -31.96 -3.76 -3.50
CA PHE A 75 -32.35 -4.95 -2.73
C PHE A 75 -31.41 -6.14 -2.94
N LEU A 76 -31.04 -6.48 -4.18
CA LEU A 76 -30.07 -7.57 -4.44
C LEU A 76 -28.66 -7.27 -3.89
N SER A 77 -28.29 -5.98 -3.78
CA SER A 77 -27.02 -5.56 -3.17
C SER A 77 -27.03 -5.65 -1.64
N LEU A 78 -28.21 -5.64 -1.01
CA LEU A 78 -28.35 -5.77 0.44
C LEU A 78 -28.37 -7.22 0.91
N THR A 79 -28.78 -8.17 0.07
CA THR A 79 -28.85 -9.61 0.40
C THR A 79 -27.52 -10.37 0.22
N SER A 80 -26.41 -9.68 -0.05
CA SER A 80 -25.11 -10.31 -0.38
C SER A 80 -23.89 -9.73 0.36
N MET A 81 -24.10 -8.95 1.43
CA MET A 81 -23.00 -8.49 2.28
C MET A 81 -22.54 -9.62 3.24
N PRO A 82 -21.24 -9.93 3.34
CA PRO A 82 -20.73 -10.81 4.39
C PRO A 82 -20.89 -10.14 5.76
N SER A 83 -21.07 -10.93 6.82
CA SER A 83 -21.22 -10.41 8.18
C SER A 83 -20.01 -9.56 8.58
N MET A 84 -20.24 -8.27 8.80
CA MET A 84 -19.17 -7.30 9.04
C MET A 84 -18.33 -7.70 10.24
N GLY A 85 -17.01 -7.57 10.08
CA GLY A 85 -16.08 -7.75 11.17
C GLY A 85 -16.13 -6.61 12.20
N ALA A 86 -15.43 -6.75 13.33
CA ALA A 86 -15.36 -5.69 14.34
C ALA A 86 -13.95 -5.52 14.94
N THR A 87 -13.74 -4.36 15.61
CA THR A 87 -12.49 -3.61 15.90
C THR A 87 -11.64 -4.04 17.14
N PRO A 88 -10.53 -4.77 16.97
CA PRO A 88 -9.71 -5.40 18.04
C PRO A 88 -8.52 -4.62 18.69
N MET A 89 -8.46 -4.52 20.01
CA MET A 89 -7.37 -4.03 20.88
C MET A 89 -6.52 -5.00 21.77
N VAL A 90 -5.53 -4.49 22.51
CA VAL A 90 -4.68 -5.25 23.46
C VAL A 90 -4.05 -4.21 24.43
N SER A 91 -3.24 -4.47 25.50
CA SER A 91 -3.39 -3.60 26.69
C SER A 91 -2.31 -3.58 27.86
N SER A 92 -2.04 -2.42 28.56
CA SER A 92 -1.02 -2.03 29.61
C SER A 92 -1.24 -1.15 30.92
N GLY A 93 -0.47 -1.10 32.04
CA GLY A 93 0.30 -2.10 32.84
C GLY A 93 0.68 -1.85 34.35
N SER A 94 0.76 -2.87 35.25
CA SER A 94 1.43 -2.97 36.61
C SER A 94 2.01 -4.38 37.00
N ALA A 95 1.54 -5.53 36.49
CA ALA A 95 2.16 -6.88 36.61
C ALA A 95 1.58 -8.03 35.70
N HIS A 96 0.52 -7.81 34.92
CA HIS A 96 -0.16 -8.77 34.00
C HIS A 96 -0.79 -8.04 32.79
N ASN A 97 -1.51 -8.69 31.86
CA ASN A 97 -1.81 -8.30 30.45
C ASN A 97 -2.67 -9.40 29.68
N CYS A 98 -3.11 -9.24 28.40
CA CYS A 98 -3.89 -10.23 27.55
C CYS A 98 -3.93 -10.05 25.99
N ALA A 99 -4.88 -10.70 25.28
CA ALA A 99 -5.67 -10.09 24.19
C ALA A 99 -7.09 -10.68 24.08
N VAL A 100 -7.87 -10.22 23.09
CA VAL A 100 -9.13 -10.71 22.47
C VAL A 100 -8.81 -10.73 20.99
N LEU A 101 -9.60 -11.43 20.20
CA LEU A 101 -9.03 -12.18 19.11
C LEU A 101 -10.01 -12.21 17.97
N SER A 102 -10.73 -13.31 17.75
CA SER A 102 -11.48 -13.44 16.50
C SER A 102 -12.84 -14.17 16.52
N SER A 103 -13.11 -15.00 17.52
CA SER A 103 -14.18 -16.01 17.45
C SER A 103 -15.08 -16.11 18.67
N GLY A 104 -14.77 -15.43 19.77
CA GLY A 104 -15.56 -15.54 21.00
C GLY A 104 -15.07 -16.64 21.91
N ALA A 105 -13.91 -16.47 22.57
CA ALA A 105 -13.35 -17.33 23.61
C ALA A 105 -12.05 -16.85 24.32
N VAL A 106 -12.18 -16.39 25.56
CA VAL A 106 -11.34 -15.61 26.48
C VAL A 106 -9.85 -16.08 26.74
N GLN A 107 -8.73 -15.28 26.59
CA GLN A 107 -7.22 -15.58 26.63
C GLN A 107 -6.18 -14.58 27.37
N CYS A 108 -5.39 -14.91 28.49
CA CYS A 108 -4.72 -14.13 29.67
C CYS A 108 -3.35 -14.25 30.51
N TRP A 109 -2.35 -13.28 30.60
CA TRP A 109 -1.03 -13.37 31.34
C TRP A 109 -0.45 -12.33 32.34
N GLY A 110 0.58 -12.72 33.13
CA GLY A 110 1.59 -11.94 33.91
C GLY A 110 1.82 -12.24 35.41
N TYR A 111 1.01 -11.82 36.38
CA TYR A 111 1.15 -12.19 37.80
C TYR A 111 -0.19 -12.68 38.31
N ASN A 112 -0.20 -13.58 39.30
CA ASN A 112 -1.40 -14.36 39.60
C ASN A 112 -1.83 -14.48 41.07
N PHE A 113 -0.92 -14.23 42.01
CA PHE A 113 -1.03 -14.61 43.43
C PHE A 113 -2.44 -14.73 44.07
N TYR A 114 -3.32 -13.76 43.87
CA TYR A 114 -4.64 -13.67 44.48
C TYR A 114 -5.76 -14.47 43.78
N GLY A 115 -5.42 -15.53 43.04
CA GLY A 115 -6.36 -16.21 42.13
C GLY A 115 -6.56 -15.46 40.83
N GLN A 116 -5.61 -14.57 40.52
CA GLN A 116 -5.73 -13.67 39.42
C GLN A 116 -5.37 -14.35 38.07
N LEU A 117 -6.14 -15.39 37.67
CA LEU A 117 -6.14 -16.00 36.31
C LEU A 117 -7.47 -16.34 35.59
N GLY A 118 -8.00 -17.57 35.42
CA GLY A 118 -9.18 -17.86 34.57
C GLY A 118 -9.96 -19.21 34.75
N ASN A 119 -9.33 -20.34 34.50
CA ASN A 119 -9.69 -21.73 34.92
C ASN A 119 -10.30 -22.01 36.31
N ALA A 120 -9.45 -22.15 37.33
CA ALA A 120 -9.54 -23.10 38.43
C ALA A 120 -8.50 -22.93 39.59
N THR A 121 -7.48 -22.04 39.56
CA THR A 121 -6.26 -22.16 40.45
C THR A 121 -5.83 -20.90 41.27
N THR A 122 -4.60 -20.82 41.82
CA THR A 122 -3.91 -19.55 42.24
C THR A 122 -2.40 -19.50 41.90
N THR A 123 -1.95 -20.35 40.98
CA THR A 123 -0.58 -20.46 40.42
C THR A 123 -0.17 -19.32 39.48
N ASN A 124 0.98 -18.66 39.73
CA ASN A 124 1.66 -17.88 38.67
C ASN A 124 1.90 -18.79 37.47
N SER A 125 1.25 -18.53 36.34
CA SER A 125 1.16 -19.50 35.25
C SER A 125 1.73 -18.98 33.93
N PRO A 126 3.07 -18.87 33.79
CA PRO A 126 3.69 -18.09 32.72
C PRO A 126 3.47 -18.40 31.21
N THR A 127 2.45 -19.10 30.70
CA THR A 127 2.15 -19.00 29.25
C THR A 127 0.67 -19.19 28.88
N PRO A 128 0.06 -18.32 28.08
CA PRO A 128 -1.23 -18.57 27.39
C PRO A 128 -2.40 -19.57 27.72
N VAL A 129 -3.01 -19.65 28.91
CA VAL A 129 -3.94 -20.72 29.44
C VAL A 129 -5.55 -20.83 29.23
N THR A 130 -6.54 -20.78 30.20
CA THR A 130 -8.10 -20.90 30.18
C THR A 130 -8.81 -19.78 30.96
N ALA A 131 -10.09 -19.44 30.62
CA ALA A 131 -11.11 -18.85 31.55
C ALA A 131 -12.57 -19.39 31.52
N VAL A 132 -12.86 -20.48 32.21
CA VAL A 132 -14.04 -21.35 31.98
C VAL A 132 -15.41 -20.65 31.81
N GLY A 133 -16.14 -20.90 30.70
CA GLY A 133 -17.65 -20.92 30.67
C GLY A 133 -18.49 -19.98 29.74
N VAL A 134 -18.02 -19.65 28.53
CA VAL A 134 -17.99 -18.26 27.99
C VAL A 134 -19.32 -17.41 27.97
N THR A 135 -20.17 -17.04 26.93
CA THR A 135 -20.46 -17.12 25.41
C THR A 135 -20.25 -15.92 24.32
N THR A 136 -21.19 -14.99 23.97
CA THR A 136 -21.31 -14.16 22.71
C THR A 136 -20.55 -12.82 22.47
N ALA A 137 -19.25 -12.83 22.63
CA ALA A 137 -18.48 -11.93 23.47
C ALA A 137 -18.29 -10.32 23.15
N ILE A 138 -17.13 -9.55 23.15
CA ILE A 138 -16.84 -8.04 23.31
C ILE A 138 -15.39 -7.54 23.86
N ALA A 139 -15.23 -6.75 24.98
CA ALA A 139 -14.11 -5.79 25.43
C ALA A 139 -12.73 -6.25 26.05
N VAL A 140 -11.86 -5.38 26.76
CA VAL A 140 -10.31 -5.06 26.85
C VAL A 140 -9.34 -4.63 28.04
N ALA A 141 -9.58 -4.43 29.34
CA ALA A 141 -8.72 -3.68 30.30
C ALA A 141 -8.77 -3.96 31.83
N ALA A 142 -7.71 -3.74 32.61
CA ALA A 142 -7.22 -4.63 33.69
C ALA A 142 -6.19 -4.17 34.77
N GLY A 143 -6.02 -4.68 36.01
CA GLY A 143 -5.16 -4.03 37.06
C GLY A 143 -4.10 -4.82 37.82
N SER A 144 -3.37 -4.18 38.76
CA SER A 144 -2.18 -4.71 39.49
C SER A 144 -2.36 -6.12 40.06
N SER A 145 -3.60 -6.54 40.17
CA SER A 145 -4.06 -7.82 40.69
C SER A 145 -5.32 -8.28 39.94
N HIS A 146 -5.51 -7.90 38.67
CA HIS A 146 -6.83 -7.79 38.08
C HIS A 146 -7.05 -7.68 36.53
N SER A 147 -8.33 -7.74 36.08
CA SER A 147 -8.79 -7.70 34.67
C SER A 147 -10.10 -6.90 34.33
N CYS A 148 -11.11 -7.44 33.61
CA CYS A 148 -12.39 -6.89 33.09
C CYS A 148 -12.76 -7.56 31.72
N ALA A 149 -13.34 -8.75 31.53
CA ALA A 149 -13.91 -9.14 30.21
C ALA A 149 -15.45 -8.56 30.05
N VAL A 150 -16.60 -7.25 28.49
CA VAL A 150 -17.95 -6.73 28.02
C VAL A 150 -18.18 -7.29 26.68
N LEU A 151 -19.34 -7.01 26.16
CA LEU A 151 -20.03 -7.87 25.31
C LEU A 151 -20.71 -7.02 24.22
N SER A 152 -21.30 -7.65 23.23
CA SER A 152 -21.78 -7.00 22.01
C SER A 152 -23.26 -6.61 21.94
N GLY A 153 -24.11 -7.04 22.89
CA GLY A 153 -25.53 -6.62 23.05
C GLY A 153 -26.00 -6.12 24.44
N GLY A 154 -25.21 -5.74 25.44
CA GLY A 154 -23.79 -5.42 25.51
C GLY A 154 -22.98 -5.99 26.67
N GLY A 155 -23.52 -6.80 27.61
CA GLY A 155 -22.93 -7.51 28.79
C GLY A 155 -21.61 -7.13 29.52
N VAL A 156 -21.29 -7.82 30.63
CA VAL A 156 -20.39 -7.36 31.72
C VAL A 156 -19.91 -8.42 32.69
N GLN A 157 -18.66 -8.88 32.79
CA GLN A 157 -18.44 -10.00 33.73
C GLN A 157 -17.05 -10.44 34.13
N CYS A 158 -16.88 -11.13 35.27
CA CYS A 158 -15.95 -10.60 36.28
C CYS A 158 -15.11 -11.78 37.11
N TRP A 159 -13.75 -12.17 37.37
CA TRP A 159 -12.17 -11.96 37.41
C TRP A 159 -11.44 -11.06 38.53
N GLY A 160 -10.10 -11.10 38.81
CA GLY A 160 -9.13 -10.35 39.70
C GLY A 160 -8.39 -10.92 41.01
N ARG A 161 -8.29 -10.20 42.15
CA ARG A 161 -7.74 -10.51 43.54
C ARG A 161 -8.86 -10.63 44.64
N ASN A 162 -8.66 -10.36 45.95
CA ASN A 162 -9.61 -9.45 46.68
C ASN A 162 -9.07 -8.68 47.91
N SER A 163 -9.93 -7.79 48.45
CA SER A 163 -9.84 -7.13 49.78
C SER A 163 -10.99 -6.13 50.09
N THR A 164 -11.32 -5.16 49.25
CA THR A 164 -11.98 -3.90 49.70
C THR A 164 -13.48 -3.72 49.36
N GLY A 165 -14.11 -4.69 48.69
CA GLY A 165 -15.45 -4.55 48.09
C GLY A 165 -15.41 -4.94 46.63
N GLN A 166 -14.61 -5.98 46.35
CA GLN A 166 -13.62 -6.01 45.27
C GLN A 166 -13.88 -7.08 44.24
N LEU A 167 -14.75 -8.10 44.49
CA LEU A 167 -15.20 -9.13 43.51
C LEU A 167 -15.92 -8.47 42.31
N GLY A 168 -16.90 -9.01 41.60
CA GLY A 168 -18.15 -9.41 42.22
C GLY A 168 -19.45 -8.78 41.75
N ASN A 169 -20.33 -8.68 42.74
CA ASN A 169 -21.46 -9.60 42.82
C ASN A 169 -22.29 -9.38 44.09
N GLY A 170 -21.91 -8.42 44.93
CA GLY A 170 -22.28 -8.31 46.34
C GLY A 170 -21.11 -8.30 47.36
N THR A 171 -19.89 -8.77 47.02
CA THR A 171 -18.88 -9.15 48.03
C THR A 171 -17.44 -8.59 47.85
N SER A 172 -16.58 -8.91 48.83
CA SER A 172 -15.16 -8.55 48.96
C SER A 172 -14.20 -9.77 49.07
N THR A 173 -14.53 -10.89 48.43
CA THR A 173 -13.89 -12.22 48.61
C THR A 173 -12.86 -12.59 47.53
N ALA A 174 -11.67 -13.14 47.78
CA ALA A 174 -10.86 -13.76 46.69
C ALA A 174 -11.38 -15.20 46.46
N SER A 175 -11.55 -15.69 45.23
CA SER A 175 -12.68 -16.61 44.91
C SER A 175 -12.42 -17.73 43.84
N ALA A 176 -13.46 -18.37 43.24
CA ALA A 176 -13.49 -19.71 42.54
C ALA A 176 -14.35 -19.77 41.20
N THR A 177 -13.85 -19.64 39.92
CA THR A 177 -14.48 -19.42 38.50
C THR A 177 -14.75 -17.99 37.83
N PRO A 178 -15.95 -17.34 37.54
CA PRO A 178 -16.35 -15.84 37.79
C PRO A 178 -17.85 -15.22 38.10
N VAL A 179 -18.37 -14.96 39.34
CA VAL A 179 -19.82 -14.98 39.85
C VAL A 179 -20.79 -13.76 39.69
N GLY A 180 -21.71 -13.67 38.70
CA GLY A 180 -23.00 -12.90 38.83
C GLY A 180 -23.04 -11.40 39.29
N GLY A 181 -23.09 -10.40 38.37
CA GLY A 181 -22.98 -8.94 38.61
C GLY A 181 -24.18 -8.08 38.14
N SER A 182 -24.26 -6.82 38.57
CA SER A 182 -25.50 -6.31 39.17
C SER A 182 -26.08 -4.98 38.65
N GLY A 183 -27.17 -5.08 37.87
CA GLY A 183 -28.30 -4.12 37.89
C GLY A 183 -28.55 -3.20 36.69
N LEU A 184 -28.23 -3.61 35.44
CA LEU A 184 -28.05 -2.64 34.36
C LEU A 184 -28.21 -3.29 32.91
N SER A 185 -28.37 -2.61 31.73
CA SER A 185 -28.27 -3.18 30.32
C SER A 185 -27.76 -2.37 29.02
N THR A 186 -27.00 -1.24 29.04
CA THR A 186 -26.72 -0.25 27.92
C THR A 186 -25.32 0.55 27.79
N ALA A 187 -24.11 0.15 28.30
CA ALA A 187 -22.74 0.84 28.48
C ALA A 187 -21.37 0.49 27.66
N VAL A 188 -20.50 1.43 27.18
CA VAL A 188 -19.58 1.30 25.98
C VAL A 188 -18.04 1.18 26.11
N LEU A 189 -17.32 1.80 27.01
CA LEU A 189 -16.02 1.38 27.52
C LEU A 189 -15.90 1.90 28.95
N VAL A 190 -14.73 2.22 29.46
CA VAL A 190 -14.35 1.62 30.73
C VAL A 190 -12.91 1.74 31.27
N ALA A 191 -12.56 2.56 32.24
CA ALA A 191 -11.15 2.89 32.36
C ALA A 191 -10.26 1.68 32.65
N ALA A 192 -10.32 1.15 33.87
CA ALA A 192 -9.63 0.00 34.46
C ALA A 192 -8.90 0.27 35.82
N GLY A 193 -9.43 0.02 37.03
CA GLY A 193 -9.02 0.82 38.19
C GLY A 193 -7.89 0.41 39.16
N GLY A 194 -6.93 1.33 39.41
CA GLY A 194 -5.91 1.33 40.51
C GLY A 194 -6.36 0.77 41.84
N SER A 195 -7.54 1.21 42.24
CA SER A 195 -8.45 0.33 42.95
C SER A 195 -9.92 0.49 42.45
N HIS A 196 -10.41 0.27 41.19
CA HIS A 196 -11.83 0.57 40.74
C HIS A 196 -12.47 0.07 39.36
N THR A 197 -13.74 0.48 38.95
CA THR A 197 -14.66 0.21 37.73
C THR A 197 -15.77 1.17 37.15
N CYS A 198 -15.59 2.47 36.79
CA CYS A 198 -16.73 3.24 36.19
C CYS A 198 -16.75 2.82 34.72
N ALA A 199 -17.92 2.66 34.11
CA ALA A 199 -18.03 1.79 32.94
C ALA A 199 -19.33 2.15 32.16
N MET A 200 -19.24 2.61 30.90
CA MET A 200 -19.67 3.79 30.08
C MET A 200 -20.94 3.83 29.21
N LEU A 201 -22.17 3.85 29.71
CA LEU A 201 -23.41 4.13 28.93
C LEU A 201 -23.25 5.01 27.67
N SER A 202 -23.80 4.59 26.54
CA SER A 202 -23.56 5.15 25.18
C SER A 202 -23.96 6.58 24.85
N SER A 203 -25.25 6.91 24.92
CA SER A 203 -25.67 8.30 25.18
C SER A 203 -25.29 8.84 26.57
N GLY A 204 -24.39 8.17 27.27
CA GLY A 204 -23.64 8.70 28.39
C GLY A 204 -23.75 7.95 29.71
N LEU A 205 -24.93 7.90 30.33
CA LEU A 205 -25.22 7.82 31.78
C LEU A 205 -24.21 7.09 32.71
N LEU A 206 -23.52 7.92 33.46
CA LEU A 206 -22.26 7.74 34.18
C LEU A 206 -22.44 7.98 35.76
N ARG A 207 -22.74 7.01 36.66
CA ARG A 207 -23.08 7.11 38.15
C ARG A 207 -21.96 7.30 39.23
N CYS A 208 -21.86 6.53 40.37
CA CYS A 208 -20.79 5.51 40.68
C CYS A 208 -21.02 4.47 41.95
N TRP A 209 -20.56 3.15 42.02
CA TRP A 209 -20.33 2.00 43.04
C TRP A 209 -18.88 1.78 43.75
N GLY A 210 -18.61 1.46 45.05
CA GLY A 210 -17.36 0.72 45.50
C GLY A 210 -16.48 1.10 46.76
N ALA A 211 -15.19 0.64 46.92
CA ALA A 211 -14.16 0.92 48.01
C ALA A 211 -13.42 2.27 48.17
N ASN A 212 -14.27 3.29 48.20
CA ASN A 212 -14.07 4.73 48.28
C ASN A 212 -13.15 5.34 49.36
N SER A 213 -12.10 4.64 49.78
CA SER A 213 -11.25 4.84 50.97
C SER A 213 -10.63 6.23 51.10
N THR A 214 -9.96 6.69 50.04
CA THR A 214 -9.74 8.12 49.87
C THR A 214 -11.10 8.70 49.51
N GLY A 215 -11.68 8.36 48.38
CA GLY A 215 -13.04 8.79 48.04
C GLY A 215 -13.51 8.36 46.68
N GLN A 216 -13.07 7.25 46.10
CA GLN A 216 -13.24 7.03 44.68
C GLN A 216 -14.71 7.00 43.94
N LEU A 217 -15.73 7.90 44.25
CA LEU A 217 -17.21 8.04 43.85
C LEU A 217 -17.83 9.30 43.09
N GLY A 218 -18.24 10.43 43.74
CA GLY A 218 -18.83 11.68 43.11
C GLY A 218 -20.27 12.18 43.48
N ASN A 219 -20.49 12.96 44.58
CA ASN A 219 -21.75 13.53 45.19
C ASN A 219 -21.67 13.68 46.73
N GLY A 220 -21.48 12.58 47.48
CA GLY A 220 -21.68 12.48 48.94
C GLY A 220 -20.52 11.90 49.79
N THR A 221 -20.19 10.62 49.66
CA THR A 221 -19.41 9.79 50.61
C THR A 221 -17.85 9.91 50.59
N THR A 222 -17.19 9.06 51.37
CA THR A 222 -15.87 8.43 51.14
C THR A 222 -15.99 6.93 51.49
N THR A 223 -17.16 6.33 51.18
CA THR A 223 -17.60 5.03 51.69
C THR A 223 -17.34 3.85 50.76
N SER A 224 -16.51 2.92 51.24
CA SER A 224 -16.29 1.63 50.60
C SER A 224 -17.55 0.75 50.52
N SER A 225 -17.77 -0.04 49.45
CA SER A 225 -19.11 -0.61 49.21
C SER A 225 -19.25 -1.80 48.24
N SER A 226 -20.47 -2.38 48.27
CA SER A 226 -20.86 -3.65 47.63
C SER A 226 -22.37 -3.94 47.26
N ALA A 227 -23.23 -2.98 46.83
CA ALA A 227 -24.58 -3.17 46.13
C ALA A 227 -24.89 -2.22 44.88
N PRO A 228 -25.98 -1.44 44.60
CA PRO A 228 -25.92 -0.41 43.47
C PRO A 228 -26.79 0.93 43.54
N VAL A 229 -26.35 2.27 43.47
CA VAL A 229 -26.70 3.69 44.08
C VAL A 229 -27.02 5.04 43.23
N SER A 230 -27.40 6.25 43.81
CA SER A 230 -27.90 7.57 43.20
C SER A 230 -27.23 8.99 43.58
N THR A 231 -27.58 10.19 42.98
CA THR A 231 -26.89 11.26 42.12
C THR A 231 -25.76 12.32 42.44
N THR A 232 -24.68 12.48 41.60
CA THR A 232 -24.22 13.78 40.95
C THR A 232 -23.34 13.59 39.69
N GLY A 233 -23.33 14.58 38.78
CA GLY A 233 -22.23 14.73 37.83
C GLY A 233 -22.67 15.26 36.50
N ILE A 234 -22.89 14.35 35.55
CA ILE A 234 -22.73 14.71 34.14
C ILE A 234 -23.69 13.99 33.12
N SER A 235 -23.91 14.44 31.86
CA SER A 235 -25.18 14.27 31.07
C SER A 235 -25.24 13.51 29.74
N SER A 236 -24.26 13.50 28.82
CA SER A 236 -24.33 12.61 27.62
C SER A 236 -22.99 12.17 26.92
N ALA A 237 -22.09 11.27 27.40
CA ALA A 237 -20.59 11.40 27.31
C ALA A 237 -19.75 11.24 26.01
N ILE A 238 -18.38 11.17 26.04
CA ILE A 238 -17.53 10.69 24.90
C ILE A 238 -16.60 9.41 25.08
N GLY A 239 -15.49 9.32 25.83
CA GLY A 239 -14.54 8.16 25.83
C GLY A 239 -13.44 8.37 26.85
N LEU A 240 -12.49 7.46 27.08
CA LEU A 240 -11.94 7.32 28.44
C LEU A 240 -10.48 6.80 28.63
N ALA A 241 -9.90 6.91 29.83
CA ALA A 241 -8.80 6.10 30.36
C ALA A 241 -8.57 6.21 31.86
N ALA A 242 -7.33 6.19 32.38
CA ALA A 242 -6.81 6.41 33.74
C ALA A 242 -5.55 5.66 34.12
N GLY A 243 -5.09 5.86 35.35
CA GLY A 243 -3.76 5.61 35.92
C GLY A 243 -3.88 5.53 37.47
N SER A 244 -2.87 5.12 38.28
CA SER A 244 -3.07 4.43 39.60
C SER A 244 -4.29 4.85 40.40
N ASN A 245 -4.18 5.69 41.44
CA ASN A 245 -5.37 5.94 42.23
C ASN A 245 -6.45 6.69 41.44
N HIS A 246 -6.18 7.57 40.43
CA HIS A 246 -7.13 8.60 39.90
C HIS A 246 -7.34 8.78 38.37
N THR A 247 -8.21 9.71 37.89
CA THR A 247 -9.19 9.43 36.74
C THR A 247 -10.22 10.45 36.01
N CYS A 248 -10.25 11.27 34.90
CA CYS A 248 -11.37 12.31 34.56
C CYS A 248 -12.63 12.17 33.63
N ALA A 249 -13.40 13.26 33.41
CA ALA A 249 -14.53 13.33 32.47
C ALA A 249 -14.15 13.68 31.01
N VAL A 250 -14.98 13.48 29.98
CA VAL A 250 -14.57 13.75 28.58
C VAL A 250 -15.67 13.92 27.56
N LEU A 251 -15.63 15.11 26.96
CA LEU A 251 -16.67 15.75 26.21
C LEU A 251 -16.49 16.22 24.77
N SER A 252 -17.65 16.50 24.24
CA SER A 252 -18.08 16.71 22.87
C SER A 252 -18.07 18.15 22.44
N SER A 253 -18.48 19.14 23.24
CA SER A 253 -17.86 20.48 23.15
C SER A 253 -16.40 20.47 23.60
N GLY A 254 -15.75 19.33 23.36
CA GLY A 254 -14.34 19.09 23.45
C GLY A 254 -13.78 19.28 24.82
N ALA A 255 -14.72 19.39 25.77
CA ALA A 255 -14.47 19.80 27.12
C ALA A 255 -14.24 18.71 28.06
N VAL A 256 -13.46 19.14 29.02
CA VAL A 256 -12.91 18.28 30.09
C VAL A 256 -13.64 18.51 33.01
N GLN A 257 -14.63 17.82 33.64
CA GLN A 257 -15.09 17.66 34.94
C GLN A 257 -14.35 16.56 35.72
N CYS A 258 -14.26 16.80 37.04
CA CYS A 258 -13.29 16.44 38.05
C CYS A 258 -13.80 15.74 39.50
N TRP A 259 -13.54 14.66 40.39
CA TRP A 259 -12.99 13.23 40.62
C TRP A 259 -11.54 12.66 41.13
N GLY A 260 -10.82 12.73 42.31
CA GLY A 260 -9.59 11.84 42.53
C GLY A 260 -8.68 11.79 43.82
N PHE A 261 -7.33 11.61 43.75
CA PHE A 261 -6.36 11.56 44.90
C PHE A 261 -5.44 12.79 45.04
N ASN A 262 -5.65 13.81 45.87
CA ASN A 262 -4.97 15.11 45.59
C ASN A 262 -3.57 15.41 46.12
N PHE A 263 -2.79 14.43 46.53
CA PHE A 263 -1.63 14.79 47.33
C PHE A 263 -0.56 15.64 46.60
N TYR A 264 -0.14 15.23 45.41
CA TYR A 264 0.81 16.02 44.61
C TYR A 264 0.07 17.18 43.93
N GLY A 265 -1.12 16.90 43.43
CA GLY A 265 -2.13 17.86 43.07
C GLY A 265 -3.03 17.33 41.98
N GLN A 266 -3.63 16.15 42.17
CA GLN A 266 -4.22 15.28 41.16
C GLN A 266 -5.41 15.81 40.34
N LEU A 267 -5.46 17.10 39.98
CA LEU A 267 -6.71 17.81 39.78
C LEU A 267 -7.02 18.84 38.75
N GLY A 268 -6.21 19.86 38.59
CA GLY A 268 -6.67 21.11 38.04
C GLY A 268 -7.96 21.72 38.64
N ASN A 269 -8.30 21.62 39.94
CA ASN A 269 -9.55 22.16 40.55
C ASN A 269 -9.57 23.49 41.36
N GLY A 270 -8.49 24.01 41.89
CA GLY A 270 -8.33 25.13 42.82
C GLY A 270 -7.02 24.92 43.58
N VAL A 271 -6.90 23.73 44.16
CA VAL A 271 -6.10 23.43 45.36
C VAL A 271 -5.57 21.99 45.34
N THR A 272 -4.53 21.66 46.10
CA THR A 272 -4.17 20.25 46.42
C THR A 272 -5.11 19.63 47.49
N THR A 273 -6.30 20.21 47.71
CA THR A 273 -7.35 19.64 48.56
C THR A 273 -7.97 18.43 47.91
N SER A 274 -7.79 17.28 48.53
CA SER A 274 -8.58 16.11 48.20
C SER A 274 -10.08 16.48 48.38
N SER A 275 -10.74 16.64 47.24
CA SER A 275 -12.00 17.33 47.00
C SER A 275 -13.08 16.32 46.62
N SER A 276 -14.03 16.03 47.50
CA SER A 276 -14.81 14.81 47.33
C SER A 276 -15.92 14.82 46.29
N SER A 277 -16.21 15.90 45.56
CA SER A 277 -17.31 15.93 44.56
C SER A 277 -16.83 16.38 43.19
N PRO A 278 -17.76 16.38 42.23
CA PRO A 278 -17.55 16.93 40.92
C PRO A 278 -16.93 18.37 40.81
N VAL A 279 -15.64 18.69 40.88
CA VAL A 279 -15.00 20.00 40.43
C VAL A 279 -14.54 20.13 38.93
N THR A 280 -14.69 21.13 38.06
CA THR A 280 -14.12 21.04 36.66
C THR A 280 -12.63 21.45 36.57
N VAL A 281 -12.04 21.70 35.38
CA VAL A 281 -10.59 22.03 35.28
C VAL A 281 -10.10 22.89 34.09
N THR A 282 -9.17 23.79 34.44
CA THR A 282 -8.56 24.94 33.73
C THR A 282 -7.62 24.73 32.53
N GLY A 283 -7.53 25.76 31.68
CA GLY A 283 -6.60 26.00 30.56
C GLY A 283 -6.77 25.29 29.20
N VAL A 284 -7.99 24.91 28.79
CA VAL A 284 -8.22 23.95 27.69
C VAL A 284 -9.67 24.04 27.06
N THR A 285 -9.91 24.05 25.70
CA THR A 285 -11.04 24.25 24.67
C THR A 285 -11.89 23.20 23.76
N ASN A 286 -11.62 21.88 23.40
CA ASN A 286 -11.82 21.15 22.07
C ASN A 286 -11.21 19.66 21.59
N ALA A 287 -10.69 18.60 22.32
CA ALA A 287 -9.70 17.43 21.97
C ALA A 287 -9.85 15.78 21.83
N LYS A 288 -9.48 14.93 20.82
CA LYS A 288 -9.97 13.47 20.63
C LYS A 288 -9.57 12.00 21.21
N ALA A 289 -8.90 11.63 22.33
CA ALA A 289 -8.26 10.26 22.63
C ALA A 289 -7.21 10.21 23.78
N VAL A 290 -7.21 9.21 24.68
CA VAL A 290 -6.41 9.18 25.94
C VAL A 290 -6.15 7.70 26.53
N SER A 291 -5.11 7.37 27.37
CA SER A 291 -4.65 6.08 28.04
C SER A 291 -3.62 6.35 29.21
N THR A 292 -3.54 5.79 30.45
CA THR A 292 -2.60 6.35 31.53
C THR A 292 -1.99 5.44 32.66
N GLY A 293 -1.36 6.00 33.73
CA GLY A 293 -0.57 5.32 34.79
C GLY A 293 -0.41 6.02 36.16
N THR A 294 0.57 5.67 37.02
CA THR A 294 0.70 5.93 38.50
C THR A 294 0.37 7.28 39.20
N TYR A 295 1.31 8.24 39.32
CA TYR A 295 1.09 9.58 39.96
C TYR A 295 1.36 10.69 38.95
N HIS A 296 0.34 10.88 38.15
CA HIS A 296 0.49 10.93 36.72
C HIS A 296 -0.75 11.53 36.06
N THR A 297 -0.74 11.77 34.74
CA THR A 297 -1.75 11.50 33.66
C THR A 297 -1.61 12.24 32.30
N CYS A 298 -1.70 11.67 31.07
CA CYS A 298 -1.10 12.31 29.86
C CYS A 298 -1.86 12.93 28.62
N ALA A 299 -2.67 14.00 28.74
CA ALA A 299 -3.61 14.77 27.83
C ALA A 299 -3.48 15.10 26.31
N ALA A 300 -4.11 14.42 25.35
CA ALA A 300 -3.87 14.76 23.95
C ALA A 300 -4.77 15.82 23.38
N THR A 301 -4.50 16.31 22.18
CA THR A 301 -5.26 17.46 21.70
C THR A 301 -5.54 17.45 20.20
N ASN A 302 -6.82 17.61 19.84
CA ASN A 302 -7.28 17.49 18.47
C ASN A 302 -6.45 18.36 17.54
N ALA A 303 -6.16 19.61 17.90
CA ALA A 303 -5.30 20.47 17.10
C ALA A 303 -3.81 20.23 17.29
N GLY A 304 -3.45 18.97 17.33
CA GLY A 304 -2.11 18.55 17.07
C GLY A 304 -1.17 18.55 18.22
N ALA A 305 -1.71 18.72 19.38
CA ALA A 305 -1.10 19.45 20.47
C ALA A 305 -1.31 18.56 21.76
N VAL A 306 -0.61 18.63 22.91
CA VAL A 306 -0.49 17.45 23.85
C VAL A 306 0.12 17.83 25.18
N GLN A 307 -0.25 17.29 26.34
CA GLN A 307 -0.26 17.78 27.75
C GLN A 307 0.88 17.99 28.89
N CYS A 308 1.94 17.21 29.21
CA CYS A 308 2.35 16.43 30.47
C CYS A 308 2.70 16.89 32.00
N TRP A 309 2.41 16.11 33.12
CA TRP A 309 2.45 16.44 34.63
C TRP A 309 2.56 15.41 35.88
N GLY A 310 2.15 15.81 37.11
CA GLY A 310 1.83 14.97 38.29
C GLY A 310 2.79 14.97 39.50
N TYR A 311 4.05 14.79 39.22
CA TYR A 311 5.29 15.10 39.98
C TYR A 311 6.71 15.76 39.26
N ASN A 312 7.14 16.07 40.59
CA ASN A 312 8.37 16.47 41.38
C ASN A 312 9.29 15.30 41.88
N SER A 313 9.38 14.18 41.14
CA SER A 313 10.63 13.39 41.00
C SER A 313 11.13 13.15 39.53
N ASN A 314 10.68 12.09 38.87
CA ASN A 314 11.06 11.52 37.56
C ASN A 314 10.46 12.15 36.28
N GLY A 315 9.79 13.30 36.38
CA GLY A 315 9.26 14.16 35.32
C GLY A 315 8.88 13.47 34.02
N GLN A 316 8.06 12.47 34.16
CA GLN A 316 7.25 11.75 33.19
C GLN A 316 6.51 12.56 32.07
N LEU A 317 6.99 13.76 31.66
CA LEU A 317 6.39 14.94 30.99
C LEU A 317 7.41 15.85 30.19
N GLY A 318 7.20 17.09 29.63
CA GLY A 318 8.45 17.92 29.40
C GLY A 318 8.91 19.23 28.63
N ASN A 319 9.75 20.21 29.17
CA ASN A 319 10.28 21.49 28.46
C ASN A 319 11.36 22.66 28.90
N GLY A 320 11.51 23.26 30.12
CA GLY A 320 12.27 24.53 30.58
C GLY A 320 12.68 25.04 32.08
N THR A 321 12.25 24.51 33.27
CA THR A 321 12.64 24.56 34.75
C THR A 321 12.36 23.19 35.47
N ALA A 322 11.95 22.95 36.75
CA ALA A 322 11.66 21.53 37.22
C ALA A 322 10.81 21.34 38.53
N ILE A 323 9.46 21.29 38.51
CA ILE A 323 8.61 21.79 39.62
C ILE A 323 7.16 21.27 39.68
N ASN A 324 6.70 20.75 40.84
CA ASN A 324 5.28 20.47 41.12
C ASN A 324 4.36 21.67 40.86
N SER A 325 3.21 21.41 40.25
CA SER A 325 2.33 22.42 39.62
C SER A 325 0.86 22.04 39.86
N THR A 326 -0.12 22.66 39.19
CA THR A 326 -1.56 22.33 39.34
C THR A 326 -2.53 22.96 38.28
N THR A 327 -2.15 23.89 37.37
CA THR A 327 -2.99 24.37 36.22
C THR A 327 -2.18 24.28 34.95
N ALA A 328 -2.90 24.14 33.87
CA ALA A 328 -2.48 23.98 32.51
C ALA A 328 -1.04 24.39 32.07
N VAL A 329 -0.14 23.45 31.69
CA VAL A 329 1.23 23.72 31.14
C VAL A 329 1.77 22.95 29.92
N THR A 330 2.26 23.67 28.91
CA THR A 330 2.82 23.16 27.63
C THR A 330 4.34 22.92 27.53
N ALA A 331 4.91 22.68 26.32
CA ALA A 331 6.28 22.28 25.95
C ALA A 331 6.68 22.60 24.51
N ALA A 332 7.99 22.52 24.30
CA ALA A 332 8.62 22.07 23.07
C ALA A 332 8.20 20.62 22.71
N GLY A 333 7.14 20.34 21.96
CA GLY A 333 6.81 21.06 20.73
C GLY A 333 7.20 20.30 19.46
N VAL A 334 7.73 19.07 19.54
CA VAL A 334 7.06 17.90 18.90
C VAL A 334 5.74 18.46 18.30
N SER A 335 5.40 18.67 16.96
CA SER A 335 4.38 19.61 16.20
C SER A 335 3.09 19.15 15.26
N GLY A 336 1.91 18.53 15.65
CA GLY A 336 0.86 17.62 14.95
C GLY A 336 0.78 16.00 14.88
N ALA A 337 0.80 15.13 15.92
CA ALA A 337 0.87 13.62 16.05
C ALA A 337 -0.34 12.61 16.06
N THR A 338 -0.27 11.38 15.54
CA THR A 338 -1.43 10.42 15.58
C THR A 338 -1.97 9.97 16.95
N SER A 339 -1.09 9.63 17.90
CA SER A 339 -1.42 8.98 19.18
C SER A 339 -0.21 8.91 20.13
N VAL A 340 -0.29 8.10 21.20
CA VAL A 340 0.60 8.07 22.39
C VAL A 340 0.00 7.08 23.41
N SER A 341 0.81 6.61 24.36
CA SER A 341 0.36 5.62 25.34
C SER A 341 1.15 5.63 26.65
N ALA A 342 0.59 4.99 27.69
CA ALA A 342 0.88 5.10 29.12
C ALA A 342 1.97 4.27 29.80
N GLY A 343 2.94 4.97 30.37
CA GLY A 343 3.87 4.41 31.35
C GLY A 343 3.30 4.14 32.76
N SER A 344 4.17 3.76 33.70
CA SER A 344 3.92 3.86 35.16
C SER A 344 4.80 4.89 35.89
N SER A 345 5.86 5.37 35.24
CA SER A 345 6.44 6.71 35.46
C SER A 345 6.76 7.37 34.11
N HIS A 346 6.06 7.06 32.99
CA HIS A 346 6.54 7.50 31.66
C HIS A 346 5.51 7.51 30.47
N THR A 347 5.93 7.66 29.21
CA THR A 347 5.13 7.98 27.97
C THR A 347 5.86 7.61 26.68
N CYS A 348 5.24 7.65 25.49
CA CYS A 348 5.86 8.17 24.25
C CYS A 348 4.80 8.52 23.19
N ALA A 349 5.13 9.48 22.32
CA ALA A 349 4.31 10.00 21.22
C ALA A 349 4.34 9.15 19.93
N VAL A 350 3.33 9.28 19.06
CA VAL A 350 3.30 8.79 17.66
C VAL A 350 2.95 9.94 16.74
N LEU A 351 3.70 10.15 15.67
CA LEU A 351 3.64 11.39 14.90
C LEU A 351 2.63 11.26 13.73
N GLY A 352 2.16 12.39 13.19
CA GLY A 352 1.43 12.47 11.91
C GLY A 352 2.35 12.18 10.73
N SER A 353 3.63 12.47 10.89
CA SER A 353 4.72 11.98 10.04
C SER A 353 5.05 10.50 10.26
N GLY A 354 4.48 9.85 11.28
CA GLY A 354 4.74 8.46 11.65
C GLY A 354 5.99 8.23 12.51
N ALA A 355 6.80 9.21 12.89
CA ALA A 355 7.84 8.94 13.89
C ALA A 355 7.24 8.55 15.28
N ALA A 356 8.09 8.24 16.25
CA ALA A 356 7.74 8.21 17.67
C ALA A 356 8.70 9.09 18.45
N GLN A 357 8.31 9.66 19.59
CA GLN A 357 9.19 10.62 20.28
C GLN A 357 9.08 10.67 21.83
N CYS A 358 10.24 10.97 22.48
CA CYS A 358 10.71 10.62 23.84
C CYS A 358 11.55 11.70 24.85
N TRP A 359 11.42 12.49 26.09
CA TRP A 359 10.66 12.81 27.51
C TRP A 359 10.66 12.07 28.95
N GLY A 360 10.73 12.59 30.21
CA GLY A 360 10.58 11.78 31.52
C GLY A 360 11.10 10.30 31.86
N TYR A 361 10.79 9.71 33.05
CA TYR A 361 11.45 8.47 33.65
C TYR A 361 12.04 7.38 32.73
N ASN A 362 13.32 7.05 32.98
CA ASN A 362 14.17 6.32 32.04
C ASN A 362 15.19 5.32 32.65
N SER A 363 15.12 4.94 33.93
CA SER A 363 16.17 4.03 34.47
C SER A 363 16.25 2.65 33.79
N PHE A 364 15.33 2.33 32.87
CA PHE A 364 15.31 1.10 32.08
C PHE A 364 15.30 1.33 30.54
N GLY A 365 15.52 2.55 30.04
CA GLY A 365 15.56 2.82 28.59
C GLY A 365 14.20 3.10 27.95
N GLN A 366 13.19 3.53 28.72
CA GLN A 366 11.77 3.71 28.32
C GLN A 366 11.52 4.67 27.13
N LEU A 367 12.57 5.23 26.56
CA LEU A 367 12.58 6.29 25.56
C LEU A 367 12.83 5.80 24.15
N GLY A 368 13.58 4.71 24.01
CA GLY A 368 14.10 4.32 22.71
C GLY A 368 15.04 5.36 22.07
N ASN A 369 15.56 6.36 22.80
CA ASN A 369 16.44 7.40 22.25
C ASN A 369 17.95 7.07 22.37
N GLY A 370 18.29 5.89 22.87
CA GLY A 370 19.65 5.42 23.15
C GLY A 370 20.12 5.59 24.60
N ALA A 371 19.49 6.47 25.39
CA ALA A 371 19.92 6.76 26.75
C ALA A 371 19.16 5.98 27.85
N VAL A 372 19.81 5.76 28.99
CA VAL A 372 19.17 5.42 30.30
C VAL A 372 19.21 6.61 31.30
N SER A 373 19.79 7.73 30.86
CA SER A 373 19.94 8.96 31.64
C SER A 373 18.70 9.82 31.55
N GLY A 374 18.59 10.77 32.48
CA GLY A 374 17.46 11.65 32.51
C GLY A 374 17.45 12.78 31.46
N ALA A 375 16.83 12.58 30.30
CA ALA A 375 16.51 13.68 29.38
C ALA A 375 15.20 14.34 29.76
N SER A 376 15.29 15.37 30.60
CA SER A 376 14.19 16.27 30.81
C SER A 376 13.88 17.21 29.61
N SER A 377 14.09 16.80 28.35
CA SER A 377 13.16 17.21 27.29
C SER A 377 12.43 15.96 26.80
N PRO A 378 11.33 16.12 26.06
CA PRO A 378 11.34 15.66 24.69
C PRO A 378 12.73 15.26 24.09
N SER A 379 12.83 14.18 23.35
CA SER A 379 13.95 13.75 22.47
C SER A 379 13.37 12.78 21.41
N PRO A 380 13.90 12.53 20.22
CA PRO A 380 13.24 11.57 19.30
C PRO A 380 13.40 10.09 19.74
N VAL A 381 12.47 9.18 19.38
CA VAL A 381 12.80 7.74 19.39
C VAL A 381 13.79 7.47 18.26
N ALA A 382 14.86 6.74 18.55
CA ALA A 382 15.81 6.30 17.54
C ALA A 382 15.13 5.38 16.51
N ALA A 383 15.29 5.67 15.22
CA ALA A 383 14.81 4.88 14.08
C ALA A 383 13.28 4.67 13.92
N ILE A 384 12.41 5.04 14.88
CA ILE A 384 10.96 5.03 14.64
C ILE A 384 10.55 6.26 13.84
N ASN A 385 10.28 6.04 12.55
CA ASN A 385 9.89 7.07 11.57
C ASN A 385 8.55 6.79 10.85
N THR A 386 7.94 5.62 11.04
CA THR A 386 6.72 5.18 10.32
C THR A 386 5.67 4.48 11.19
N ALA A 387 5.77 4.56 12.52
CA ALA A 387 4.74 4.17 13.47
C ALA A 387 3.35 4.75 13.14
N ARG A 388 2.37 3.85 12.98
CA ARG A 388 0.93 4.16 12.96
C ARG A 388 0.33 4.19 14.37
N GLN A 389 1.00 3.51 15.30
CA GLN A 389 0.65 3.41 16.70
C GLN A 389 1.91 3.20 17.52
N VAL A 390 1.92 3.75 18.74
CA VAL A 390 2.77 3.38 19.85
C VAL A 390 1.82 3.08 20.99
N SER A 391 2.08 1.97 21.64
CA SER A 391 1.48 1.64 22.90
C SER A 391 2.57 1.43 23.95
N ALA A 392 2.26 1.80 25.17
CA ALA A 392 3.16 1.79 26.30
C ALA A 392 2.83 0.69 27.25
N GLY A 393 3.78 0.42 28.13
CA GLY A 393 3.59 -0.35 29.32
C GLY A 393 4.21 0.21 30.56
N GLY A 394 4.27 -0.62 31.60
CA GLY A 394 4.78 -0.26 32.92
C GLY A 394 6.09 0.48 32.94
N SER A 395 7.03 -0.03 32.16
CA SER A 395 8.35 0.54 31.92
C SER A 395 8.86 0.22 30.51
N HIS A 396 8.00 0.17 29.49
CA HIS A 396 8.39 -0.15 28.12
C HIS A 396 7.38 0.37 27.08
N TYR A 397 7.67 0.18 25.79
CA TYR A 397 6.79 0.48 24.65
C TYR A 397 6.84 -0.62 23.60
N CYS A 398 5.83 -0.62 22.73
CA CYS A 398 6.00 -1.03 21.35
C CYS A 398 5.29 -0.10 20.35
N ALA A 399 5.88 0.02 19.16
CA ALA A 399 5.35 0.73 18.01
C ALA A 399 4.96 -0.25 16.88
N VAL A 400 3.84 -0.03 16.20
CA VAL A 400 3.53 -0.67 14.91
C VAL A 400 3.93 0.25 13.77
N LEU A 401 4.91 -0.15 12.97
CA LEU A 401 5.39 0.60 11.81
C LEU A 401 4.47 0.46 10.60
N GLY A 402 4.64 1.32 9.60
CA GLY A 402 3.82 1.37 8.38
C GLY A 402 3.92 0.12 7.51
N SER A 403 4.99 -0.65 7.69
CA SER A 403 5.20 -2.01 7.14
C SER A 403 4.29 -3.07 7.77
N GLY A 404 3.87 -2.88 9.03
CA GLY A 404 3.29 -3.92 9.89
C GLY A 404 4.30 -4.63 10.80
N THR A 405 5.58 -4.25 10.79
CA THR A 405 6.55 -4.75 11.79
C THR A 405 6.36 -4.03 13.13
N VAL A 406 6.62 -4.73 14.24
CA VAL A 406 6.58 -4.15 15.58
C VAL A 406 8.00 -3.98 16.13
N GLN A 407 8.26 -2.86 16.82
CA GLN A 407 9.52 -2.61 17.53
C GLN A 407 9.25 -2.10 18.95
N CYS A 408 10.09 -2.45 19.91
CA CYS A 408 9.86 -2.23 21.33
C CYS A 408 11.11 -1.71 22.06
N TRP A 409 10.94 -0.95 23.14
CA TRP A 409 12.05 -0.45 23.97
C TRP A 409 11.66 -0.28 25.44
N GLY A 410 12.65 -0.19 26.33
CA GLY A 410 12.50 -0.06 27.78
C GLY A 410 12.91 -1.32 28.57
N TYR A 411 12.28 -1.47 29.73
CA TYR A 411 12.42 -2.58 30.66
C TYR A 411 12.05 -3.90 30.00
N ASN A 412 12.82 -4.95 30.26
CA ASN A 412 12.74 -6.21 29.54
C ASN A 412 13.01 -7.46 30.41
N ILE A 413 13.06 -7.36 31.74
CA ILE A 413 13.53 -8.49 32.58
C ILE A 413 12.72 -9.78 32.37
N ASP A 414 11.48 -9.63 31.89
CA ASP A 414 10.54 -10.70 31.64
C ASP A 414 10.26 -10.93 30.13
N GLY A 415 11.03 -10.30 29.24
CA GLY A 415 10.92 -10.40 27.78
C GLY A 415 9.91 -9.44 27.12
N GLN A 416 9.55 -8.35 27.78
CA GLN A 416 8.71 -7.24 27.28
C GLN A 416 8.94 -6.87 25.82
N LEU A 417 10.17 -6.97 25.34
CA LEU A 417 10.57 -6.42 24.05
C LEU A 417 10.47 -7.42 22.89
N GLY A 418 10.20 -8.70 23.17
CA GLY A 418 9.84 -9.68 22.13
C GLY A 418 11.00 -10.08 21.21
N ASN A 419 12.23 -9.76 21.60
CA ASN A 419 13.46 -9.93 20.83
C ASN A 419 14.22 -11.24 21.13
N GLY A 420 13.69 -12.09 22.01
CA GLY A 420 14.30 -13.36 22.44
C GLY A 420 15.19 -13.28 23.68
N GLY A 421 15.36 -12.09 24.30
CA GLY A 421 16.17 -11.93 25.51
C GLY A 421 15.49 -11.05 26.56
N THR A 422 16.12 -10.95 27.74
CA THR A 422 15.60 -10.24 28.92
C THR A 422 16.37 -8.96 29.28
N GLY A 423 17.35 -8.55 28.47
CA GLY A 423 18.10 -7.31 28.67
C GLY A 423 17.28 -6.07 28.30
N ASN A 424 17.17 -5.11 29.22
CA ASN A 424 16.54 -3.79 28.96
C ASN A 424 17.19 -3.12 27.73
N SER A 425 16.42 -2.36 26.95
CA SER A 425 16.94 -1.66 25.76
C SER A 425 16.54 -0.19 25.74
N SER A 426 17.54 0.69 25.71
CA SER A 426 17.35 2.13 25.51
C SER A 426 17.07 2.55 24.07
N SER A 427 17.07 1.60 23.11
CA SER A 427 16.71 1.78 21.70
C SER A 427 15.66 0.76 21.26
N PRO A 428 14.84 1.03 20.23
CA PRO A 428 13.89 0.06 19.70
C PRO A 428 14.57 -1.16 19.13
N VAL A 429 14.17 -2.33 19.63
CA VAL A 429 14.54 -3.64 19.08
C VAL A 429 13.37 -4.20 18.28
N LEU A 430 13.67 -4.97 17.23
CA LEU A 430 12.65 -5.65 16.43
C LEU A 430 12.01 -6.79 17.23
N VAL A 431 10.69 -6.87 17.17
CA VAL A 431 9.92 -7.99 17.72
C VAL A 431 9.99 -9.18 16.76
N THR A 432 10.45 -10.33 17.26
CA THR A 432 10.78 -11.49 16.44
C THR A 432 9.55 -12.07 15.73
N GLY A 433 9.54 -12.10 14.40
CA GLY A 433 8.53 -12.82 13.61
C GLY A 433 7.22 -12.08 13.34
N ILE A 434 7.03 -10.84 13.81
CA ILE A 434 5.84 -10.03 13.47
C ILE A 434 6.16 -9.07 12.33
N SER A 435 5.47 -9.26 11.20
CA SER A 435 5.66 -8.47 9.97
C SER A 435 4.37 -7.81 9.44
N ASN A 436 3.19 -8.27 9.85
CA ASN A 436 1.90 -7.82 9.33
C ASN A 436 0.94 -7.32 10.42
N ALA A 437 1.46 -6.80 11.53
CA ALA A 437 0.66 -6.16 12.56
C ALA A 437 -0.12 -4.98 12.00
N THR A 438 -1.44 -4.93 12.22
CA THR A 438 -2.19 -3.70 11.95
C THR A 438 -2.09 -2.72 13.12
N SER A 439 -1.85 -3.22 14.34
CA SER A 439 -1.85 -2.43 15.58
C SER A 439 -1.38 -3.27 16.81
N VAL A 440 -0.89 -2.62 17.88
CA VAL A 440 -0.20 -3.24 19.05
C VAL A 440 -0.61 -2.58 20.34
N SER A 441 -0.61 -3.31 21.46
CA SER A 441 -0.74 -2.72 22.78
C SER A 441 -0.18 -3.56 23.93
N SER A 442 0.10 -2.93 25.08
CA SER A 442 1.49 -3.01 25.59
C SER A 442 1.77 -3.09 27.11
N GLY A 443 0.93 -3.74 27.93
CA GLY A 443 1.31 -4.36 29.22
C GLY A 443 1.81 -3.61 30.41
N TYR A 444 1.94 -4.27 31.57
CA TYR A 444 3.05 -3.83 32.45
C TYR A 444 4.37 -4.15 31.83
N SER A 445 4.35 -5.35 31.27
CA SER A 445 5.52 -6.10 31.00
C SER A 445 5.25 -6.96 29.77
N HIS A 446 4.47 -6.49 28.79
CA HIS A 446 4.06 -7.30 27.64
C HIS A 446 3.62 -6.48 26.47
N ASN A 447 3.39 -7.14 25.33
CA ASN A 447 2.50 -6.62 24.31
C ASN A 447 1.84 -7.77 23.51
N CYS A 448 0.65 -7.57 22.93
CA CYS A 448 0.29 -8.27 21.69
C CYS A 448 0.25 -7.30 20.53
N ALA A 449 0.60 -7.82 19.37
CA ALA A 449 0.17 -7.30 18.08
C ALA A 449 -1.05 -8.08 17.61
N LEU A 450 -2.03 -7.35 17.08
CA LEU A 450 -2.98 -7.90 16.14
C LEU A 450 -2.36 -7.91 14.75
N LEU A 451 -2.53 -9.02 14.03
CA LEU A 451 -2.08 -9.20 12.66
C LEU A 451 -3.21 -8.95 11.66
N SER A 452 -2.86 -8.55 10.44
CA SER A 452 -3.81 -8.26 9.34
C SER A 452 -4.69 -9.44 8.90
N THR A 453 -4.30 -10.66 9.28
CA THR A 453 -5.09 -11.89 9.11
C THR A 453 -6.23 -12.02 10.12
N GLY A 454 -6.29 -11.17 11.15
CA GLY A 454 -7.15 -11.36 12.30
C GLY A 454 -6.64 -12.40 13.30
N ALA A 455 -5.43 -12.93 13.10
CA ALA A 455 -4.66 -13.59 14.14
C ALA A 455 -4.10 -12.54 15.13
N VAL A 456 -3.79 -12.95 16.35
CA VAL A 456 -3.07 -12.11 17.31
C VAL A 456 -1.87 -12.89 17.83
N GLN A 457 -0.78 -12.18 18.08
CA GLN A 457 0.51 -12.71 18.53
C GLN A 457 1.12 -11.79 19.57
N CYS A 458 1.83 -12.34 20.55
CA CYS A 458 2.19 -11.57 21.73
C CYS A 458 3.44 -12.10 22.46
N TRP A 459 4.09 -11.26 23.28
CA TRP A 459 5.36 -11.51 24.02
C TRP A 459 5.52 -10.68 25.33
N GLY A 460 6.17 -11.23 26.38
CA GLY A 460 6.52 -10.54 27.65
C GLY A 460 6.26 -11.30 28.97
N TYR A 461 6.38 -10.62 30.13
CA TYR A 461 6.21 -11.14 31.49
C TYR A 461 4.88 -11.80 31.65
N ASN A 462 4.95 -13.06 31.97
CA ASN A 462 3.95 -13.95 31.52
C ASN A 462 3.32 -14.69 32.67
N GLY A 463 3.83 -14.73 33.91
CA GLY A 463 3.39 -15.50 35.10
C GLY A 463 1.88 -15.64 35.45
N SER A 464 1.05 -15.92 34.45
CA SER A 464 -0.41 -15.99 34.35
C SER A 464 -0.84 -16.49 32.91
N GLY A 465 -0.13 -16.20 31.81
CA GLY A 465 -0.32 -16.75 30.46
C GLY A 465 -1.48 -16.35 29.49
N GLN A 466 -1.35 -15.50 28.44
CA GLN A 466 -2.35 -15.19 27.37
C GLN A 466 -2.05 -15.42 25.90
N LEU A 467 -0.78 -15.50 25.45
CA LEU A 467 -0.30 -15.53 24.04
C LEU A 467 -0.88 -16.78 23.30
N GLY A 468 -2.16 -17.03 23.52
CA GLY A 468 -3.09 -18.17 23.55
C GLY A 468 -2.67 -19.64 23.55
N ASN A 469 -1.38 -19.98 23.51
CA ASN A 469 -0.81 -21.34 23.40
C ASN A 469 -1.00 -22.43 24.53
N GLY A 470 -1.46 -22.14 25.75
CA GLY A 470 -1.91 -23.12 26.79
C GLY A 470 -1.03 -23.49 28.01
N LEU A 471 -0.01 -22.72 28.46
CA LEU A 471 1.08 -23.21 29.37
C LEU A 471 1.47 -22.34 30.62
N THR A 472 2.69 -22.49 31.16
CA THR A 472 3.13 -21.80 32.40
C THR A 472 4.64 -21.41 32.49
N VAL A 473 5.25 -20.87 31.42
CA VAL A 473 6.68 -20.46 31.29
C VAL A 473 6.89 -19.25 30.34
N ASP A 474 7.63 -18.21 30.77
CA ASP A 474 7.64 -16.87 30.13
C ASP A 474 8.11 -16.89 28.67
N SER A 475 7.62 -15.93 27.87
CA SER A 475 7.89 -15.92 26.43
C SER A 475 8.43 -14.58 25.95
N TYR A 476 9.74 -14.59 25.71
CA TYR A 476 10.54 -13.43 25.27
C TYR A 476 10.45 -13.19 23.75
N ILE A 477 9.63 -13.96 23.04
CA ILE A 477 9.28 -13.79 21.62
C ILE A 477 7.76 -13.85 21.44
N PRO A 478 7.22 -13.37 20.31
CA PRO A 478 5.83 -13.59 19.95
C PRO A 478 5.49 -15.06 19.82
N VAL A 479 4.35 -15.47 20.37
CA VAL A 479 3.69 -16.72 19.97
C VAL A 479 2.21 -16.51 19.71
N THR A 480 1.63 -17.44 18.95
CA THR A 480 0.26 -17.34 18.41
C THR A 480 -0.79 -17.64 19.45
N VAL A 481 -1.77 -16.75 19.49
CA VAL A 481 -2.92 -16.93 20.36
C VAL A 481 -3.87 -17.99 19.77
N SER A 482 -4.21 -19.04 20.53
CA SER A 482 -4.91 -20.24 20.01
C SER A 482 -6.38 -20.03 19.64
N GLY A 483 -6.77 -20.55 18.47
CA GLY A 483 -8.17 -20.59 17.99
C GLY A 483 -8.66 -19.32 17.30
N ILE A 484 -7.75 -18.57 16.64
CA ILE A 484 -7.87 -17.14 16.27
C ILE A 484 -7.53 -16.87 14.80
N SER A 485 -8.34 -16.04 14.13
CA SER A 485 -8.31 -15.90 12.66
C SER A 485 -9.09 -14.74 11.97
N ASN A 486 -9.65 -13.72 12.65
CA ASN A 486 -10.63 -12.77 12.04
C ASN A 486 -10.95 -11.44 12.83
N ALA A 487 -10.19 -10.32 12.65
CA ALA A 487 -10.36 -8.95 13.27
C ALA A 487 -9.41 -7.81 12.69
N ILE A 488 -9.53 -6.49 13.02
CA ILE A 488 -8.71 -5.33 12.48
C ILE A 488 -7.92 -4.15 13.26
N ALA A 489 -8.26 -3.44 14.39
CA ALA A 489 -7.40 -2.33 14.99
C ALA A 489 -7.45 -1.95 16.54
N VAL A 490 -6.32 -1.56 17.21
CA VAL A 490 -5.98 -1.63 18.70
C VAL A 490 -5.73 -0.31 19.58
N VAL A 491 -5.80 -0.35 20.97
CA VAL A 491 -5.32 0.59 22.09
C VAL A 491 -5.43 0.00 23.58
N ALA A 492 -4.74 0.52 24.66
CA ALA A 492 -4.11 -0.29 25.76
C ALA A 492 -4.22 -0.10 27.33
N GLY A 493 -4.53 -1.19 28.08
CA GLY A 493 -4.60 -1.39 29.55
C GLY A 493 -4.13 -2.59 30.47
N GLN A 494 -4.09 -2.46 31.78
CA GLN A 494 -3.02 -2.97 32.60
C GLN A 494 -2.95 -4.48 32.80
N ASN A 495 -3.52 -5.01 33.86
CA ASN A 495 -3.45 -6.34 34.38
C ASN A 495 -3.88 -7.46 33.35
N HIS A 496 -4.28 -7.12 32.12
CA HIS A 496 -5.11 -7.87 31.17
C HIS A 496 -5.15 -7.08 29.83
N SER A 497 -5.94 -7.45 28.82
CA SER A 497 -6.13 -6.85 27.50
C SER A 497 -7.20 -7.50 26.61
N CYS A 498 -7.70 -6.84 25.56
CA CYS A 498 -8.59 -7.50 24.62
C CYS A 498 -8.84 -6.88 23.21
N ALA A 499 -8.83 -7.70 22.15
CA ALA A 499 -9.16 -7.42 20.76
C ALA A 499 -10.50 -7.92 20.13
N LEU A 500 -11.64 -7.29 20.46
CA LEU A 500 -12.97 -7.37 19.78
C LEU A 500 -12.93 -7.84 18.31
N LEU A 501 -13.85 -8.73 17.96
CA LEU A 501 -13.73 -9.58 16.77
C LEU A 501 -14.94 -9.70 15.85
N SER A 502 -14.76 -10.40 14.72
CA SER A 502 -15.62 -10.31 13.55
C SER A 502 -17.13 -10.32 13.83
N GLY A 503 -17.72 -11.33 14.47
CA GLY A 503 -19.16 -11.37 14.77
C GLY A 503 -19.65 -10.34 15.81
N GLY A 504 -18.85 -9.33 16.13
CA GLY A 504 -18.93 -8.55 17.36
C GLY A 504 -18.88 -9.49 18.57
N THR A 505 -17.73 -10.10 18.91
CA THR A 505 -17.63 -11.08 20.05
C THR A 505 -16.25 -11.02 20.88
N VAL A 506 -15.93 -11.80 21.97
CA VAL A 506 -14.75 -11.60 22.96
C VAL A 506 -13.81 -12.81 23.13
N LYS A 507 -12.53 -12.61 23.49
CA LYS A 507 -11.43 -13.57 23.74
C LYS A 507 -10.15 -13.25 24.72
N CYS A 508 -10.27 -12.76 26.00
CA CYS A 508 -9.28 -12.54 27.14
C CYS A 508 -9.48 -13.20 28.59
N TRP A 509 -8.64 -14.15 29.13
CA TRP A 509 -8.76 -15.04 30.34
C TRP A 509 -7.92 -14.92 31.64
N GLY A 510 -6.96 -14.04 31.82
CA GLY A 510 -6.07 -13.92 32.99
C GLY A 510 -6.02 -12.53 33.61
N SER A 511 -6.84 -12.23 34.61
CA SER A 511 -6.66 -12.45 36.04
C SER A 511 -7.97 -12.43 36.87
N ASN A 512 -8.33 -13.42 37.76
CA ASN A 512 -9.70 -13.95 38.19
C ASN A 512 -10.57 -13.79 39.52
N SER A 513 -10.29 -13.08 40.61
CA SER A 513 -11.27 -12.63 41.64
C SER A 513 -11.83 -11.14 41.67
N LEU A 514 -11.07 -10.04 41.81
CA LEU A 514 -11.42 -8.57 41.81
C LEU A 514 -12.45 -7.99 40.78
N GLY A 515 -13.64 -8.49 40.55
CA GLY A 515 -14.50 -7.92 39.49
C GLY A 515 -14.40 -8.92 38.44
N GLN A 516 -14.04 -8.54 37.20
CA GLN A 516 -13.13 -9.21 36.28
C GLN A 516 -13.27 -10.02 34.86
N LEU A 517 -13.96 -11.21 34.53
CA LEU A 517 -13.78 -12.40 33.61
C LEU A 517 -14.67 -12.70 32.41
N GLY A 518 -15.97 -12.84 32.61
CA GLY A 518 -16.88 -13.24 31.55
C GLY A 518 -17.86 -14.39 31.74
N ASN A 519 -18.24 -14.90 32.93
CA ASN A 519 -19.39 -15.86 32.98
C ASN A 519 -20.16 -16.12 34.28
N GLY A 520 -19.58 -16.65 35.37
CA GLY A 520 -20.34 -17.22 36.51
C GLY A 520 -19.77 -17.72 37.91
N SER A 521 -18.48 -17.93 38.27
CA SER A 521 -17.88 -18.16 39.68
C SER A 521 -16.70 -17.26 40.38
N THR A 522 -15.32 -17.33 40.35
CA THR A 522 -14.08 -16.36 40.28
C THR A 522 -12.51 -16.85 40.43
N VAL A 523 -11.69 -17.57 39.56
CA VAL A 523 -10.25 -18.14 39.88
C VAL A 523 -9.19 -18.58 38.74
N THR A 524 -7.86 -18.94 38.93
CA THR A 524 -6.65 -19.05 37.95
C THR A 524 -6.67 -20.03 36.70
N SER A 525 -5.70 -20.44 35.80
CA SER A 525 -5.90 -20.76 34.30
C SER A 525 -5.33 -22.08 33.54
N VAL A 526 -5.94 -22.62 32.39
CA VAL A 526 -5.54 -23.73 31.34
C VAL A 526 -5.75 -23.66 29.73
N ILE A 527 -6.95 -23.69 29.07
CA ILE A 527 -7.34 -23.57 27.57
C ILE A 527 -8.61 -22.64 27.11
N PRO A 528 -8.86 -22.19 25.84
CA PRO A 528 -9.82 -21.07 25.46
C PRO A 528 -11.37 -21.10 25.70
N VAL A 529 -12.09 -19.94 25.86
CA VAL A 529 -13.46 -19.84 26.52
C VAL A 529 -14.48 -18.66 26.23
N THR A 530 -15.69 -18.89 25.70
CA THR A 530 -16.59 -17.89 24.98
C THR A 530 -16.81 -16.33 25.42
N VAL A 531 -17.90 -15.76 26.07
CA VAL A 531 -18.30 -14.68 27.15
C VAL A 531 -19.84 -14.24 27.18
N ASN A 532 -20.61 -14.31 28.27
CA ASN A 532 -22.11 -14.28 28.34
C ASN A 532 -22.90 -12.95 28.38
N GLY A 533 -23.84 -12.77 27.43
CA GLY A 533 -25.13 -12.10 27.69
C GLY A 533 -25.68 -11.18 26.59
N VAL A 534 -25.54 -11.53 25.28
CA VAL A 534 -25.22 -10.47 24.30
C VAL A 534 -25.26 -10.76 22.78
N ALA A 535 -25.29 -9.70 21.92
CA ALA A 535 -24.95 -9.66 20.46
C ALA A 535 -24.84 -8.22 19.81
N ASN A 536 -23.90 -7.98 18.86
CA ASN A 536 -23.77 -6.88 17.82
C ASN A 536 -22.90 -5.59 18.03
N ALA A 537 -21.55 -5.63 17.93
CA ALA A 537 -20.73 -4.48 18.38
C ALA A 537 -19.36 -4.18 17.73
N SER A 538 -18.72 -3.07 18.11
CA SER A 538 -17.90 -2.22 17.22
C SER A 538 -16.60 -1.53 17.73
N ALA A 539 -16.34 -1.25 19.03
CA ALA A 539 -15.01 -0.73 19.49
C ALA A 539 -14.71 -0.86 21.03
N LEU A 540 -13.44 -0.92 21.49
CA LEU A 540 -13.00 -1.05 22.93
C LEU A 540 -11.78 -0.14 23.33
N ALA A 541 -11.31 -0.07 24.62
CA ALA A 541 -9.90 0.23 25.10
C ALA A 541 -9.75 0.23 26.66
N ALA A 542 -8.59 0.66 27.26
CA ALA A 542 -8.06 0.04 28.49
C ALA A 542 -6.95 0.65 29.47
N ALA A 543 -6.92 0.39 30.82
CA ALA A 543 -5.77 0.36 31.84
C ALA A 543 -5.97 -0.44 33.21
N TYR A 544 -5.67 -0.09 34.49
CA TYR A 544 -5.64 -0.92 35.79
C TYR A 544 -6.92 -1.70 36.33
N GLY A 545 -7.91 -2.29 35.61
CA GLY A 545 -9.02 -3.06 36.27
C GLY A 545 -10.52 -3.17 35.84
N HIS A 546 -10.95 -2.94 34.61
CA HIS A 546 -12.36 -3.00 34.19
C HIS A 546 -12.53 -2.87 32.71
N THR A 547 -13.59 -3.35 32.08
CA THR A 547 -13.80 -3.01 30.65
C THR A 547 -15.23 -2.89 30.15
N CYS A 548 -15.37 -2.41 28.91
CA CYS A 548 -16.53 -2.20 28.06
C CYS A 548 -16.26 -1.94 26.59
N ALA A 549 -17.36 -2.04 25.84
CA ALA A 549 -17.40 -2.11 24.39
C ALA A 549 -18.56 -1.33 23.74
N LEU A 550 -18.26 -0.57 22.68
CA LEU A 550 -19.23 0.12 21.84
C LEU A 550 -19.97 -0.92 21.04
N LEU A 551 -21.31 -0.88 21.07
CA LEU A 551 -22.15 -1.61 20.15
C LEU A 551 -22.76 -0.69 19.12
N THR A 552 -23.15 -1.33 18.03
CA THR A 552 -23.65 -0.71 16.82
C THR A 552 -24.85 0.20 17.03
N SER A 553 -25.75 -0.13 17.97
CA SER A 553 -26.94 0.67 18.26
C SER A 553 -26.65 1.93 19.07
N GLY A 554 -25.47 2.05 19.69
CA GLY A 554 -25.35 2.95 20.83
C GLY A 554 -26.30 2.55 21.97
N ALA A 555 -26.69 1.29 22.11
CA ALA A 555 -27.02 0.60 23.36
C ALA A 555 -26.11 -0.65 23.41
N VAL A 556 -25.69 -1.10 24.60
CA VAL A 556 -24.24 -1.15 25.00
C VAL A 556 -24.15 -1.90 26.42
N GLN A 557 -23.10 -2.35 27.19
CA GLN A 557 -23.11 -2.73 28.70
C GLN A 557 -21.71 -2.70 29.40
N CYS A 558 -21.55 -2.56 30.74
CA CYS A 558 -20.25 -2.29 31.40
C CYS A 558 -19.68 -2.88 32.73
N TRP A 559 -18.39 -3.31 32.76
CA TRP A 559 -17.88 -4.36 33.69
C TRP A 559 -16.56 -4.17 34.44
N GLY A 560 -16.46 -4.70 35.66
CA GLY A 560 -15.22 -4.81 36.46
C GLY A 560 -15.39 -4.77 38.00
N TYR A 561 -14.25 -4.51 38.62
CA TYR A 561 -13.89 -4.27 40.02
C TYR A 561 -14.53 -3.07 40.77
N ASN A 562 -15.45 -3.32 41.72
CA ASN A 562 -16.06 -2.44 42.79
C ASN A 562 -15.13 -1.69 43.70
N THR A 563 -13.88 -1.48 43.33
CA THR A 563 -12.92 -0.81 44.17
C THR A 563 -13.15 0.63 44.55
N ASP A 564 -14.20 1.34 44.15
CA ASP A 564 -14.43 2.65 44.76
C ASP A 564 -15.78 3.34 44.55
N GLY A 565 -16.03 3.80 43.35
CA GLY A 565 -17.20 4.51 42.98
C GLY A 565 -17.37 4.48 41.49
N GLN A 566 -18.20 3.51 41.13
CA GLN A 566 -18.56 2.64 39.98
C GLN A 566 -19.88 2.58 38.97
N LEU A 567 -21.27 2.55 39.23
CA LEU A 567 -22.38 2.16 38.18
C LEU A 567 -23.81 2.80 37.91
N GLY A 568 -24.98 2.43 38.51
CA GLY A 568 -26.36 3.00 38.25
C GLY A 568 -27.64 3.14 39.20
N ASN A 569 -27.80 2.81 40.54
CA ASN A 569 -29.16 2.59 41.18
C ASN A 569 -29.50 3.17 42.65
N ALA A 570 -29.64 2.38 43.76
CA ALA A 570 -29.71 2.65 45.26
C ALA A 570 -28.60 2.21 46.36
N THR A 571 -27.61 1.25 46.23
CA THR A 571 -26.42 0.89 47.14
C THR A 571 -25.01 0.62 46.40
N ASN A 572 -23.90 -0.14 46.69
CA ASN A 572 -22.62 -0.01 45.81
C ASN A 572 -21.44 -1.10 45.48
N VAL A 573 -21.54 -2.23 44.70
CA VAL A 573 -20.53 -3.29 44.23
C VAL A 573 -20.18 -3.29 42.73
N ASN A 574 -18.98 -3.82 42.39
CA ASN A 574 -18.56 -4.82 41.38
C ASN A 574 -19.55 -5.43 40.34
N SER A 575 -19.10 -5.88 39.14
CA SER A 575 -20.02 -6.60 38.21
C SER A 575 -19.53 -7.75 37.29
N THR A 576 -19.73 -8.98 37.79
CA THR A 576 -19.56 -10.39 37.34
C THR A 576 -20.59 -11.04 36.41
N ASN A 577 -21.61 -10.33 35.96
CA ASN A 577 -22.60 -10.63 34.88
C ASN A 577 -23.30 -9.31 34.49
N ALA A 578 -24.15 -9.36 33.47
CA ALA A 578 -24.00 -8.62 32.23
C ALA A 578 -24.93 -7.36 32.07
N VAL A 579 -24.44 -6.08 32.06
CA VAL A 579 -25.27 -4.88 32.45
C VAL A 579 -24.82 -3.36 32.14
N SER A 580 -25.65 -2.34 31.75
CA SER A 580 -25.56 -0.78 31.74
C SER A 580 -24.65 -0.07 32.81
N ALA A 581 -24.97 0.80 33.82
CA ALA A 581 -26.01 1.67 34.48
C ALA A 581 -27.57 1.76 34.24
N THR A 582 -28.12 2.93 33.88
CA THR A 582 -29.52 3.12 33.43
C THR A 582 -29.63 4.36 32.54
N GLY A 583 -30.39 4.27 31.43
CA GLY A 583 -31.06 5.43 30.81
C GLY A 583 -30.63 5.87 29.40
N ILE A 584 -30.05 4.99 28.56
CA ILE A 584 -29.17 5.45 27.46
C ILE A 584 -29.14 4.62 26.16
N ALA A 585 -28.95 5.33 25.03
CA ALA A 585 -29.16 4.89 23.65
C ALA A 585 -28.37 5.58 22.47
N SER A 586 -27.29 6.38 22.61
CA SER A 586 -26.47 6.80 21.42
C SER A 586 -24.96 7.14 21.63
N ALA A 587 -24.05 6.20 21.30
CA ALA A 587 -22.58 6.40 21.31
C ALA A 587 -21.92 6.37 19.91
N LYS A 588 -20.70 6.91 19.76
CA LYS A 588 -19.91 6.90 18.50
C LYS A 588 -18.37 6.77 18.60
N SER A 589 -17.75 6.75 19.78
CA SER A 589 -16.28 6.83 20.01
C SER A 589 -15.91 6.59 21.48
N ILE A 590 -14.64 6.25 21.78
CA ILE A 590 -14.23 5.63 23.06
C ILE A 590 -12.68 5.76 23.32
N SER A 591 -12.16 5.57 24.55
CA SER A 591 -10.90 4.79 24.85
C SER A 591 -10.90 4.32 26.33
N ALA A 592 -9.88 3.66 26.91
CA ALA A 592 -9.83 3.43 28.37
C ALA A 592 -8.43 3.29 29.00
N GLY A 593 -8.38 3.10 30.35
CA GLY A 593 -7.30 3.30 31.37
C GLY A 593 -7.55 2.93 32.87
N PHE A 594 -7.72 3.80 33.89
CA PHE A 594 -7.89 3.51 35.35
C PHE A 594 -9.21 3.63 36.16
N SER A 595 -9.36 4.27 37.33
CA SER A 595 -10.47 3.98 38.35
C SER A 595 -11.94 4.19 37.65
N HIS A 596 -12.14 4.85 36.49
CA HIS A 596 -13.44 5.51 36.13
C HIS A 596 -14.09 5.27 34.74
N THR A 597 -14.94 6.19 34.19
CA THR A 597 -15.40 6.17 32.78
C THR A 597 -15.69 7.48 31.99
N CYS A 598 -15.90 7.46 30.63
CA CYS A 598 -16.56 8.44 29.70
C CYS A 598 -17.04 7.94 28.31
N ALA A 599 -18.14 8.46 27.67
CA ALA A 599 -19.07 7.75 26.71
C ALA A 599 -20.00 8.36 25.54
N ALA A 600 -19.76 8.12 24.22
CA ALA A 600 -19.91 9.04 23.02
C ALA A 600 -21.13 9.59 22.24
N LEU A 601 -21.47 10.86 22.45
CA LEU A 601 -22.64 11.47 21.80
C LEU A 601 -22.54 11.92 20.37
N THR A 602 -23.34 11.24 19.56
CA THR A 602 -24.04 11.78 18.40
C THR A 602 -24.63 13.17 18.68
N GLY A 603 -25.32 13.35 19.80
CA GLY A 603 -25.98 14.61 20.20
C GLY A 603 -25.09 15.73 20.73
N GLY A 604 -23.76 15.56 20.77
CA GLY A 604 -22.84 16.66 21.03
C GLY A 604 -22.75 17.20 22.48
N THR A 605 -23.53 16.78 23.48
CA THR A 605 -23.32 17.07 24.94
C THR A 605 -22.45 15.99 25.61
N VAL A 606 -22.02 16.05 26.91
CA VAL A 606 -21.28 14.96 27.63
C VAL A 606 -21.44 14.72 29.15
N GLN A 607 -21.15 13.49 29.63
CA GLN A 607 -21.01 12.98 31.04
C GLN A 607 -19.60 12.87 31.73
N CYS A 608 -19.50 12.03 32.81
CA CYS A 608 -18.42 11.71 33.77
C CYS A 608 -18.90 10.86 35.03
N TRP A 609 -18.10 9.91 35.59
CA TRP A 609 -18.33 8.85 36.60
C TRP A 609 -16.98 8.20 36.99
N GLY A 610 -16.47 8.38 38.23
CA GLY A 610 -15.40 7.62 38.92
C GLY A 610 -14.90 8.19 40.28
N TYR A 611 -13.63 7.92 40.64
CA TYR A 611 -12.90 8.46 41.82
C TYR A 611 -13.25 9.79 42.51
N ASN A 612 -14.23 10.10 43.35
CA ASN A 612 -14.25 11.44 44.01
C ASN A 612 -13.69 11.64 45.44
N LEU A 613 -12.37 11.69 45.64
CA LEU A 613 -11.79 12.53 46.71
C LEU A 613 -10.93 13.62 46.12
N ASN A 614 -11.07 13.96 44.84
CA ASN A 614 -10.34 15.06 44.21
C ASN A 614 -11.09 15.75 43.06
N GLY A 615 -10.88 15.37 41.81
CA GLY A 615 -11.24 16.21 40.71
C GLY A 615 -10.72 15.70 39.36
N GLN A 616 -11.24 14.86 38.44
CA GLN A 616 -12.27 13.93 37.82
C GLN A 616 -13.92 13.75 37.39
N LEU A 617 -15.18 14.04 37.98
CA LEU A 617 -16.60 14.32 37.34
C LEU A 617 -17.29 15.72 37.48
N GLY A 618 -16.70 16.69 38.11
CA GLY A 618 -16.71 18.11 37.79
C GLY A 618 -17.80 19.13 37.69
N ASN A 619 -19.09 18.90 37.90
CA ASN A 619 -20.06 19.99 37.78
C ASN A 619 -19.72 21.31 38.53
N GLY A 620 -19.09 21.25 39.72
CA GLY A 620 -18.19 22.26 40.29
C GLY A 620 -17.83 22.16 41.81
N ASN A 621 -17.74 21.00 42.49
CA ASN A 621 -17.97 20.83 43.96
C ASN A 621 -17.16 19.76 44.79
N THR A 622 -17.38 19.60 46.15
CA THR A 622 -16.54 18.79 47.14
C THR A 622 -17.04 17.59 48.11
N THR A 623 -17.99 16.64 47.84
CA THR A 623 -18.39 15.35 48.56
C THR A 623 -18.68 14.08 47.62
N SER A 624 -18.57 12.75 47.92
CA SER A 624 -18.51 11.60 46.90
C SER A 624 -19.57 10.42 46.73
N SER A 625 -20.54 10.43 45.78
CA SER A 625 -21.51 9.35 45.39
C SER A 625 -21.60 9.06 43.82
N ASN A 626 -22.55 9.27 42.88
CA ASN A 626 -23.97 8.88 42.73
C ASN A 626 -24.48 9.00 41.23
N VAL A 627 -25.74 8.64 40.82
CA VAL A 627 -26.28 8.68 39.41
C VAL A 627 -26.02 9.98 38.59
N PRO A 628 -25.98 9.90 37.23
CA PRO A 628 -25.33 10.91 36.39
C PRO A 628 -26.23 12.15 36.09
N VAL A 629 -25.68 13.39 35.99
CA VAL A 629 -26.39 14.72 35.84
C VAL A 629 -26.00 15.63 34.62
N ASN A 630 -25.10 16.64 34.65
CA ASN A 630 -24.68 17.49 33.47
C ASN A 630 -23.32 18.25 33.56
N VAL A 631 -22.46 18.28 32.50
CA VAL A 631 -21.23 19.14 32.48
C VAL A 631 -21.58 20.59 32.21
N THR A 632 -21.03 21.42 33.08
CA THR A 632 -20.73 22.84 32.96
C THR A 632 -19.89 23.13 31.71
N GLY A 633 -20.52 23.66 30.66
CA GLY A 633 -19.84 24.25 29.50
C GLY A 633 -19.76 23.39 28.23
N ILE A 634 -20.75 22.53 27.94
CA ILE A 634 -20.67 21.58 26.80
C ILE A 634 -21.92 21.46 25.89
N SER A 635 -21.70 21.46 24.57
CA SER A 635 -22.73 21.19 23.54
C SER A 635 -22.39 20.60 22.13
N ASN A 636 -21.14 20.50 21.59
CA ASN A 636 -20.96 20.23 20.13
C ASN A 636 -19.85 19.27 19.56
N GLY A 637 -19.72 17.98 19.93
CA GLY A 637 -18.68 17.11 19.27
C GLY A 637 -18.40 15.65 19.68
N ALA A 638 -17.15 15.16 19.51
CA ALA A 638 -16.92 13.94 18.69
C ALA A 638 -16.20 12.67 19.26
N ALA A 639 -14.87 12.62 19.31
CA ALA A 639 -14.03 11.48 19.70
C ALA A 639 -13.08 11.81 20.86
N VAL A 640 -12.36 10.84 21.42
CA VAL A 640 -12.14 10.87 22.87
C VAL A 640 -11.14 9.99 23.49
N ALA A 641 -10.54 10.48 24.59
CA ALA A 641 -10.58 9.70 25.82
C ALA A 641 -10.26 10.40 27.14
N VAL A 642 -10.12 9.63 28.21
CA VAL A 642 -9.70 10.06 29.55
C VAL A 642 -8.49 9.29 30.07
N GLY A 643 -8.25 9.18 31.36
CA GLY A 643 -6.95 9.14 31.97
C GLY A 643 -7.06 9.43 33.49
N GLN A 644 -6.02 9.49 34.33
CA GLN A 644 -6.03 10.18 35.64
C GLN A 644 -6.54 11.65 35.63
N HIS A 645 -7.27 12.01 34.57
CA HIS A 645 -7.30 13.23 33.79
C HIS A 645 -7.74 12.92 32.38
N SER A 646 -8.11 13.89 31.54
CA SER A 646 -8.55 13.60 30.18
C SER A 646 -8.29 14.63 29.10
N CYS A 647 -8.69 14.27 27.86
CA CYS A 647 -8.91 15.10 26.69
C CYS A 647 -9.98 14.55 25.71
N ALA A 648 -10.96 15.39 25.40
CA ALA A 648 -12.15 15.03 24.63
C ALA A 648 -12.47 15.96 23.46
N LEU A 649 -12.96 15.52 22.28
CA LEU A 649 -13.01 16.28 21.00
C LEU A 649 -14.19 17.20 20.81
N LEU A 650 -13.93 18.36 20.20
CA LEU A 650 -14.91 19.16 19.46
C LEU A 650 -15.02 18.90 17.97
N ASN A 651 -16.20 19.15 17.43
CA ASN A 651 -16.38 19.13 15.98
C ASN A 651 -15.58 20.24 15.25
N ASP A 652 -15.22 21.36 15.90
CA ASP A 652 -14.47 22.48 15.28
C ASP A 652 -12.94 22.32 15.31
N GLY A 653 -12.29 22.37 16.48
CA GLY A 653 -10.92 21.89 16.68
C GLY A 653 -9.87 22.71 17.45
N ALA A 654 -10.13 23.60 18.42
CA ALA A 654 -9.11 24.06 19.41
C ALA A 654 -8.54 22.93 20.32
N VAL A 655 -8.42 23.00 21.68
CA VAL A 655 -8.52 21.79 22.58
C VAL A 655 -8.76 21.97 24.05
N GLN A 656 -9.56 21.08 24.70
CA GLN A 656 -9.76 20.99 26.15
C GLN A 656 -9.24 19.65 26.67
N CYS A 657 -8.81 19.65 27.92
CA CYS A 657 -8.21 18.62 28.74
C CYS A 657 -8.31 19.09 30.21
N TRP A 658 -7.51 18.53 31.16
CA TRP A 658 -8.12 17.90 32.34
C TRP A 658 -7.41 17.16 33.47
N SER A 659 -7.05 17.69 34.67
CA SER A 659 -6.61 17.10 35.98
C SER A 659 -5.20 17.38 36.59
N HIS A 660 -4.58 16.36 37.24
CA HIS A 660 -3.27 16.21 37.96
C HIS A 660 -2.05 16.99 37.53
N ASN A 661 -2.15 18.30 37.40
CA ASN A 661 -1.15 19.16 36.79
C ASN A 661 0.10 19.40 37.63
N SER A 662 0.56 18.40 38.36
CA SER A 662 1.61 18.53 39.33
C SER A 662 3.04 18.30 38.83
N TYR A 663 3.37 18.71 37.59
CA TYR A 663 4.58 19.55 37.37
C TYR A 663 4.43 20.38 36.08
N GLY A 664 4.07 19.71 34.98
CA GLY A 664 3.50 20.35 33.79
C GLY A 664 1.98 20.14 33.68
N GLN A 665 1.35 20.12 32.49
CA GLN A 665 -0.10 19.80 32.35
C GLN A 665 -0.95 20.65 31.40
N LEU A 666 -2.22 20.83 31.71
CA LEU A 666 -3.35 21.11 30.79
C LEU A 666 -3.28 22.27 29.73
N GLY A 667 -2.17 22.99 29.53
CA GLY A 667 -1.91 23.88 28.39
C GLY A 667 -2.26 25.37 28.41
N ASN A 668 -1.91 26.15 29.44
CA ASN A 668 -2.24 27.58 29.51
C ASN A 668 -1.21 28.46 30.25
N GLY A 669 -0.04 27.93 30.59
CA GLY A 669 1.03 28.69 31.24
C GLY A 669 1.18 28.53 32.76
N THR A 670 0.28 27.87 33.49
CA THR A 670 0.17 28.09 34.95
C THR A 670 0.52 26.88 35.82
N THR A 671 0.27 26.90 37.14
CA THR A 671 0.71 25.84 38.07
C THR A 671 -0.16 25.70 39.34
N THR A 672 -1.46 25.96 39.23
CA THR A 672 -2.52 26.12 40.26
C THR A 672 -3.80 25.35 39.88
N ASN A 673 -4.57 24.73 40.75
CA ASN A 673 -5.74 23.97 40.29
C ASN A 673 -6.90 25.03 39.92
N SER A 674 -7.98 24.80 39.09
CA SER A 674 -9.30 25.59 39.12
C SER A 674 -10.60 24.93 38.48
N LEU A 675 -11.76 24.88 39.19
CA LEU A 675 -13.00 24.07 38.99
C LEU A 675 -13.88 24.23 37.69
N THR A 676 -13.44 24.77 36.53
CA THR A 676 -14.29 24.98 35.29
C THR A 676 -13.54 24.74 33.95
N PRO A 677 -14.19 24.43 32.80
CA PRO A 677 -13.55 24.36 31.47
C PRO A 677 -13.24 25.76 30.89
N VAL A 678 -12.58 25.84 29.72
CA VAL A 678 -11.45 26.76 29.48
C VAL A 678 -10.91 26.80 28.01
N ALA A 679 -9.64 27.15 27.74
CA ALA A 679 -8.99 27.15 26.40
C ALA A 679 -7.47 26.79 26.37
N VAL A 680 -6.95 25.95 25.44
CA VAL A 680 -5.46 25.82 25.32
C VAL A 680 -4.94 27.13 24.77
N SER A 681 -3.80 27.55 25.29
CA SER A 681 -2.86 28.34 24.51
C SER A 681 -2.36 27.58 23.25
N GLY A 682 -2.79 28.01 22.06
CA GLY A 682 -2.07 27.76 20.79
C GLY A 682 -2.62 26.70 19.82
N VAL A 683 -3.90 26.33 19.92
CA VAL A 683 -4.41 25.04 19.40
C VAL A 683 -5.79 25.26 18.79
N SER A 684 -5.99 24.95 17.48
CA SER A 684 -7.15 25.45 16.69
C SER A 684 -7.69 24.64 15.48
N SER A 685 -6.93 23.74 14.82
CA SER A 685 -7.35 22.98 13.61
C SER A 685 -6.76 21.54 13.52
N ALA A 686 -7.57 20.50 13.29
CA ALA A 686 -7.52 19.38 14.26
C ALA A 686 -8.12 18.01 13.85
N SER A 687 -7.58 16.86 14.31
CA SER A 687 -8.16 15.52 13.96
C SER A 687 -7.94 14.25 14.82
N SER A 688 -6.78 13.97 15.44
CA SER A 688 -6.49 12.69 16.14
C SER A 688 -5.56 12.84 17.31
N ILE A 689 -5.66 12.00 18.35
CA ILE A 689 -4.95 12.14 19.62
C ILE A 689 -4.91 10.70 20.26
N ALA A 690 -4.21 10.41 21.36
CA ALA A 690 -4.36 9.25 22.33
C ALA A 690 -3.67 9.65 23.65
N VAL A 691 -3.37 8.90 24.73
CA VAL A 691 -2.60 9.48 25.89
C VAL A 691 -1.76 8.47 26.63
N SER A 692 -0.87 8.98 27.47
CA SER A 692 -0.04 8.26 28.42
C SER A 692 -0.25 8.54 29.93
N SER A 693 0.75 8.30 30.78
CA SER A 693 0.81 8.60 32.18
C SER A 693 1.32 9.98 32.62
N SER A 694 1.79 10.97 31.86
CA SER A 694 1.52 12.46 32.10
C SER A 694 1.00 13.72 31.16
N GLY A 695 0.82 14.15 29.78
CA GLY A 695 1.06 14.10 28.21
C GLY A 695 1.08 12.95 26.98
N SER A 696 1.26 13.25 25.68
CA SER A 696 0.12 12.97 24.75
C SER A 696 0.14 12.84 23.19
N CYS A 697 1.21 12.65 22.39
CA CYS A 697 1.19 12.75 20.89
C CYS A 697 -0.21 12.91 20.10
N ALA A 698 -0.57 14.08 19.49
CA ALA A 698 -1.88 14.38 18.85
C ALA A 698 -1.83 15.22 17.53
N VAL A 699 -2.72 15.11 16.49
CA VAL A 699 -2.69 15.53 15.04
C VAL A 699 -3.43 16.82 14.68
N LEU A 700 -2.69 17.90 14.39
CA LEU A 700 -3.21 19.11 13.73
C LEU A 700 -3.79 18.62 12.41
N SER A 701 -4.82 19.24 11.85
CA SER A 701 -5.25 18.91 10.48
C SER A 701 -4.13 19.09 9.41
N SER A 702 -2.95 19.60 9.79
CA SER A 702 -1.69 19.63 9.03
C SER A 702 -0.61 18.57 9.42
N GLY A 703 -0.51 18.12 10.68
CA GLY A 703 0.03 16.80 11.08
C GLY A 703 1.54 16.45 11.19
N ALA A 704 2.37 17.01 12.12
CA ALA A 704 3.61 16.33 12.61
C ALA A 704 3.57 15.75 14.06
N VAL A 705 3.68 16.53 15.16
CA VAL A 705 3.57 16.14 16.62
C VAL A 705 2.74 16.94 17.79
N SER A 706 2.89 18.25 18.08
CA SER A 706 2.48 19.39 19.00
C SER A 706 2.34 19.00 20.48
N CYS A 707 3.18 19.46 21.44
CA CYS A 707 3.28 18.77 22.74
C CYS A 707 3.82 19.52 23.98
N TRP A 708 3.72 18.93 25.21
CA TRP A 708 3.70 19.62 26.52
C TRP A 708 4.35 18.89 27.76
N GLY A 709 4.83 19.64 28.79
CA GLY A 709 4.91 19.31 30.22
C GLY A 709 5.97 19.97 31.18
N ASP A 710 6.79 19.14 31.86
CA ASP A 710 8.03 19.30 32.71
C ASP A 710 8.65 17.90 32.85
N ASP A 711 9.89 17.61 33.23
CA ASP A 711 10.48 16.55 32.39
C ASP A 711 11.41 15.50 32.92
N SER A 712 11.90 15.53 34.14
CA SER A 712 13.12 14.83 34.61
C SER A 712 13.85 13.64 33.89
N ASN A 713 13.41 12.87 32.84
CA ASN A 713 14.13 11.69 32.31
C ASN A 713 14.15 11.15 30.79
N GLY A 714 13.26 11.43 29.83
CA GLY A 714 13.40 11.26 28.34
C GLY A 714 12.69 10.38 27.21
N GLN A 715 11.47 9.84 26.80
CA GLN A 715 9.94 9.98 26.67
C GLN A 715 8.84 10.99 25.82
N LEU A 716 8.98 12.27 25.15
CA LEU A 716 8.41 13.32 24.09
C LEU A 716 8.99 13.62 22.65
N GLY A 717 10.17 14.23 22.36
CA GLY A 717 10.60 14.79 21.02
C GLY A 717 11.49 16.06 20.70
N SER A 718 12.51 16.48 21.47
CA SER A 718 13.46 17.61 21.22
C SER A 718 14.87 17.38 21.84
N GLY A 719 15.29 17.98 22.99
CA GLY A 719 16.51 17.50 23.72
C GLY A 719 17.19 18.27 24.88
N ARG A 720 16.51 18.91 25.86
CA ARG A 720 17.09 19.54 27.08
C ARG A 720 16.27 19.46 28.39
N ALA A 721 16.96 19.26 29.51
CA ALA A 721 16.46 18.84 30.82
C ALA A 721 15.56 19.75 31.76
N PHE A 722 14.30 20.22 31.49
CA PHE A 722 13.51 21.16 32.39
C PHE A 722 11.88 21.37 32.08
N ASN A 723 10.93 22.24 32.68
CA ASN A 723 9.64 23.05 32.19
C ASN A 723 9.50 24.67 32.24
N TYR A 724 9.07 25.66 31.40
CA TYR A 724 8.46 26.09 30.09
C TYR A 724 6.95 25.94 29.71
N SER A 725 6.03 26.53 30.48
CA SER A 725 4.59 26.20 30.60
C SER A 725 3.52 26.48 29.50
N ALA A 726 3.76 26.89 28.24
CA ALA A 726 2.65 27.30 27.33
C ALA A 726 2.84 26.99 25.82
N GLY A 727 1.71 26.91 25.09
CA GLY A 727 1.51 26.42 23.70
C GLY A 727 2.74 26.44 22.79
N ALA A 728 3.36 25.29 22.48
CA ALA A 728 4.66 25.29 21.83
C ALA A 728 4.94 24.10 20.88
N VAL A 729 5.98 24.36 20.08
CA VAL A 729 6.30 23.79 18.76
C VAL A 729 7.84 23.75 18.61
N VAL A 730 8.33 22.74 17.91
CA VAL A 730 9.68 22.26 17.59
C VAL A 730 9.50 21.74 16.17
N SER A 731 10.04 22.51 15.25
CA SER A 731 10.49 22.02 13.96
C SER A 731 11.43 20.82 14.19
N GLY A 732 11.35 19.79 13.35
CA GLY A 732 12.16 18.56 13.46
C GLY A 732 13.67 18.72 13.23
N SER A 733 14.21 19.92 13.47
CA SER A 733 15.59 20.35 13.33
C SER A 733 16.25 20.44 14.72
N GLY A 734 17.03 19.42 15.09
CA GLY A 734 17.63 19.27 16.42
C GLY A 734 18.79 20.23 16.76
N GLN A 735 18.60 21.54 16.62
CA GLN A 735 19.47 22.56 17.20
C GLN A 735 18.63 23.61 17.93
N GLY A 736 18.97 23.88 19.20
CA GLY A 736 18.14 24.69 20.08
C GLY A 736 18.55 26.16 20.11
N ALA A 737 17.59 27.05 19.87
CA ALA A 737 17.61 28.44 20.30
C ALA A 737 16.20 28.88 20.69
N LEU A 738 16.07 29.83 21.62
CA LEU A 738 14.85 30.62 21.72
C LEU A 738 14.76 31.50 20.46
N ASN A 739 13.55 31.66 19.92
CA ASN A 739 13.10 32.93 19.39
C ASN A 739 11.58 33.03 19.46
N LEU A 740 11.07 34.22 19.77
CA LEU A 740 9.66 34.52 19.62
C LEU A 740 9.34 34.64 18.12
N PHE A 741 8.16 34.15 17.74
CA PHE A 741 7.44 34.41 16.49
C PHE A 741 8.19 35.17 15.38
N THR A 742 8.80 34.40 14.48
CA THR A 742 8.56 34.60 13.04
C THR A 742 8.05 33.28 12.45
N PRO A 743 6.96 33.26 11.68
CA PRO A 743 6.52 32.04 11.00
C PRO A 743 7.57 31.65 9.94
N SER A 744 7.89 30.35 9.84
CA SER A 744 8.90 29.89 8.88
C SER A 744 8.36 29.92 7.46
N THR A 745 8.58 31.05 6.78
CA THR A 745 8.20 31.26 5.39
C THR A 745 9.05 30.41 4.44
N PRO A 746 8.51 29.99 3.28
CA PRO A 746 9.29 29.31 2.25
C PRO A 746 10.36 30.25 1.66
N SER A 747 11.58 29.73 1.51
CA SER A 747 12.75 30.45 0.99
C SER A 747 13.11 30.07 -0.44
N SER A 748 12.81 28.83 -0.87
CA SER A 748 12.87 28.42 -2.27
C SER A 748 12.03 27.17 -2.54
N LEU A 749 11.81 26.85 -3.82
CA LEU A 749 11.06 25.68 -4.25
C LEU A 749 11.85 24.96 -5.36
N THR A 750 12.01 23.66 -5.24
CA THR A 750 12.74 22.80 -6.19
C THR A 750 11.79 21.74 -6.75
N LEU A 751 11.81 21.51 -8.06
CA LEU A 751 10.94 20.55 -8.73
C LEU A 751 11.74 19.37 -9.28
N SER A 752 11.15 18.18 -9.25
CA SER A 752 11.70 16.94 -9.80
C SER A 752 10.62 16.16 -10.55
N GLY A 753 10.98 15.57 -11.67
CA GLY A 753 10.09 14.85 -12.58
C GLY A 753 10.82 14.52 -13.89
N PRO A 754 10.22 13.73 -14.80
CA PRO A 754 10.82 13.42 -16.08
C PRO A 754 10.86 14.65 -16.99
N ALA A 755 11.96 14.82 -17.73
CA ALA A 755 12.14 15.92 -18.69
C ALA A 755 11.26 15.77 -19.95
N THR A 756 10.74 14.56 -20.22
CA THR A 756 9.88 14.25 -21.36
C THR A 756 8.69 13.40 -20.93
N VAL A 757 7.53 13.59 -21.57
CA VAL A 757 6.33 12.77 -21.38
C VAL A 757 5.64 12.59 -22.73
N GLN A 758 5.17 11.38 -23.03
CA GLN A 758 4.45 11.12 -24.29
C GLN A 758 3.09 11.84 -24.33
N SER A 759 2.69 12.25 -25.53
CA SER A 759 1.32 12.69 -25.88
C SER A 759 0.27 11.71 -25.33
N ALA A 760 -0.79 12.26 -24.73
CA ALA A 760 -1.81 11.56 -23.92
C ALA A 760 -1.31 10.78 -22.68
N GLY A 761 -0.01 10.84 -22.36
CA GLY A 761 0.63 10.16 -21.23
C GLY A 761 0.46 10.87 -19.88
N ARG A 762 1.03 10.27 -18.83
CA ARG A 762 1.04 10.81 -17.46
C ARG A 762 2.40 10.61 -16.79
N ALA A 763 2.72 11.49 -15.85
CA ALA A 763 3.91 11.40 -15.01
C ALA A 763 3.66 11.95 -13.61
N ASN A 764 4.46 11.55 -12.63
CA ASN A 764 4.44 12.12 -11.29
C ASN A 764 5.52 13.21 -11.17
N LEU A 765 5.16 14.36 -10.62
CA LEU A 765 6.05 15.45 -10.28
C LEU A 765 6.14 15.61 -8.76
N THR A 766 7.35 15.78 -8.25
CA THR A 766 7.64 16.05 -6.85
C THR A 766 8.05 17.51 -6.70
N ALA A 767 7.40 18.24 -5.79
CA ALA A 767 7.77 19.60 -5.43
C ALA A 767 8.33 19.62 -4.00
N THR A 768 9.48 20.25 -3.82
CA THR A 768 10.21 20.26 -2.54
C THR A 768 10.54 21.70 -2.14
N GLY A 769 9.86 22.19 -1.12
CA GLY A 769 10.08 23.52 -0.55
C GLY A 769 11.24 23.52 0.44
N ARG A 770 12.11 24.52 0.36
CA ARG A 770 13.05 24.89 1.41
C ARG A 770 12.47 26.08 2.17
N PHE A 771 12.65 26.10 3.48
CA PHE A 771 12.06 27.12 4.36
C PHE A 771 13.14 27.94 5.07
N THR A 772 12.75 29.09 5.62
CA THR A 772 13.65 29.99 6.39
C THR A 772 14.13 29.38 7.72
N ASP A 773 13.45 28.36 8.23
CA ASP A 773 13.92 27.50 9.34
C ASP A 773 15.01 26.49 8.92
N GLY A 774 15.46 26.54 7.66
CA GLY A 774 16.45 25.63 7.08
C GLY A 774 15.93 24.25 6.67
N THR A 775 14.67 23.91 6.99
CA THR A 775 14.08 22.62 6.65
C THR A 775 13.79 22.50 5.15
N VAL A 776 13.78 21.26 4.67
CA VAL A 776 13.47 20.89 3.28
C VAL A 776 12.36 19.85 3.32
N ARG A 777 11.23 20.10 2.65
CA ARG A 777 10.00 19.32 2.78
C ARG A 777 9.35 19.11 1.42
N THR A 778 8.79 17.94 1.15
CA THR A 778 7.87 17.76 0.01
C THR A 778 6.60 18.56 0.28
N VAL A 779 6.12 19.31 -0.73
CA VAL A 779 5.00 20.26 -0.61
C VAL A 779 3.96 20.04 -1.71
N THR A 780 2.76 20.59 -1.50
CA THR A 780 1.64 20.50 -2.44
C THR A 780 1.33 21.90 -3.00
N PRO A 781 2.09 22.38 -4.01
CA PRO A 781 1.92 23.71 -4.57
C PRO A 781 0.68 23.79 -5.48
N VAL A 782 0.25 25.02 -5.77
CA VAL A 782 -0.66 25.29 -6.89
C VAL A 782 0.14 25.16 -8.18
N TRP A 783 -0.27 24.25 -9.06
CA TRP A 783 0.38 24.07 -10.36
C TRP A 783 -0.33 24.86 -11.45
N THR A 784 0.46 25.57 -12.26
CA THR A 784 0.03 26.18 -13.52
C THR A 784 0.91 25.67 -14.67
N SER A 785 0.44 25.88 -15.91
CA SER A 785 1.08 25.38 -17.12
C SER A 785 1.12 26.51 -18.14
N SER A 786 2.25 26.67 -18.83
CA SER A 786 2.39 27.64 -19.93
C SER A 786 1.51 27.31 -21.13
N ASN A 787 0.99 26.08 -21.22
CA ASN A 787 -0.05 25.70 -22.17
C ASN A 787 -0.97 24.63 -21.56
N PRO A 788 -2.06 25.04 -20.86
CA PRO A 788 -2.98 24.11 -20.20
C PRO A 788 -3.75 23.19 -21.15
N ALA A 789 -3.80 23.48 -22.46
CA ALA A 789 -4.40 22.58 -23.45
C ALA A 789 -3.45 21.42 -23.83
N VAL A 790 -2.13 21.62 -23.70
CA VAL A 790 -1.10 20.61 -24.00
C VAL A 790 -0.70 19.81 -22.77
N ALA A 791 -0.69 20.42 -21.58
CA ALA A 791 -0.42 19.69 -20.35
C ALA A 791 -1.07 20.35 -19.12
N THR A 792 -1.64 19.52 -18.24
CA THR A 792 -2.21 19.92 -16.95
C THR A 792 -1.57 19.12 -15.82
N VAL A 793 -1.47 19.71 -14.63
CA VAL A 793 -1.01 19.01 -13.43
C VAL A 793 -2.10 19.04 -12.38
N SER A 794 -2.41 17.88 -11.81
CA SER A 794 -3.37 17.76 -10.71
C SER A 794 -2.78 18.25 -9.39
N ALA A 795 -3.64 18.57 -8.41
CA ALA A 795 -3.20 18.93 -7.06
C ALA A 795 -2.36 17.83 -6.36
N ALA A 796 -2.36 16.59 -6.85
CA ALA A 796 -1.52 15.50 -6.36
C ALA A 796 -0.15 15.39 -7.06
N GLY A 797 0.26 16.39 -7.84
CA GLY A 797 1.52 16.38 -8.60
C GLY A 797 1.51 15.50 -9.85
N VAL A 798 0.38 14.84 -10.18
CA VAL A 798 0.28 14.02 -11.41
C VAL A 798 0.06 14.93 -12.61
N LEU A 799 1.07 15.00 -13.47
CA LEU A 799 1.05 15.60 -14.81
C LEU A 799 0.25 14.69 -15.76
N SER A 800 -0.63 15.28 -16.55
CA SER A 800 -1.40 14.65 -17.62
C SER A 800 -1.21 15.45 -18.91
N ALA A 801 -0.62 14.81 -19.92
CA ALA A 801 -0.42 15.37 -21.24
C ALA A 801 -1.72 15.30 -22.07
N GLY A 802 -1.98 16.33 -22.86
CA GLY A 802 -2.91 16.28 -23.99
C GLY A 802 -2.27 15.62 -25.21
N SER A 803 -3.01 15.61 -26.32
CA SER A 803 -2.47 15.14 -27.61
C SER A 803 -1.75 16.27 -28.33
N VAL A 804 -0.54 16.00 -28.85
CA VAL A 804 0.21 16.94 -29.69
C VAL A 804 0.74 16.29 -30.97
N THR A 805 0.70 17.03 -32.07
CA THR A 805 1.15 16.62 -33.41
C THR A 805 2.63 16.91 -33.67
N THR A 806 3.26 17.73 -32.83
CA THR A 806 4.71 18.01 -32.82
C THR A 806 5.19 18.12 -31.38
N ASP A 807 6.45 17.78 -31.13
CA ASP A 807 7.06 17.86 -29.80
C ASP A 807 6.94 19.28 -29.23
N THR A 808 6.21 19.40 -28.12
CA THR A 808 5.78 20.69 -27.56
C THR A 808 6.36 20.88 -26.16
N LEU A 809 7.26 21.84 -26.02
CA LEU A 809 7.84 22.21 -24.73
C LEU A 809 6.82 22.98 -23.88
N VAL A 810 6.50 22.47 -22.69
CA VAL A 810 5.67 23.15 -21.70
C VAL A 810 6.53 23.53 -20.50
N THR A 811 6.34 24.75 -19.98
CA THR A 811 6.87 25.16 -18.68
C THR A 811 5.77 25.02 -17.65
N LEU A 812 6.00 24.19 -16.64
CA LEU A 812 5.09 23.96 -15.52
C LEU A 812 5.58 24.79 -14.33
N THR A 813 4.79 25.77 -13.91
CA THR A 813 5.11 26.60 -12.74
C THR A 813 4.40 26.05 -11.52
N ALA A 814 5.16 25.76 -10.48
CA ALA A 814 4.64 25.45 -9.16
C ALA A 814 4.72 26.70 -8.29
N THR A 815 3.59 27.12 -7.75
CA THR A 815 3.45 28.29 -6.87
C THR A 815 3.09 27.78 -5.47
N LEU A 816 3.99 27.94 -4.51
CA LEU A 816 3.73 27.67 -3.09
C LEU A 816 3.46 28.99 -2.38
N ILE A 817 2.26 29.13 -1.83
CA ILE A 817 1.89 30.23 -0.94
C ILE A 817 1.77 29.66 0.47
N ASP A 818 2.67 30.07 1.37
CA ASP A 818 2.65 29.67 2.78
C ASP A 818 3.03 30.88 3.66
N SER A 819 2.30 31.07 4.74
CA SER A 819 2.54 32.13 5.74
C SER A 819 2.64 33.54 5.14
N GLY A 820 1.91 33.78 4.05
CA GLY A 820 1.87 35.06 3.31
C GLY A 820 3.00 35.26 2.30
N VAL A 821 3.99 34.37 2.23
CA VAL A 821 5.07 34.41 1.24
C VAL A 821 4.79 33.44 0.10
N THR A 822 4.98 33.93 -1.12
CA THR A 822 4.87 33.16 -2.35
C THR A 822 6.27 32.84 -2.88
N VAL A 823 6.57 31.56 -3.07
CA VAL A 823 7.74 31.11 -3.85
C VAL A 823 7.29 30.33 -5.07
N GLU A 824 7.99 30.54 -6.18
CA GLU A 824 7.71 29.85 -7.44
C GLU A 824 8.93 29.07 -7.93
N SER A 825 8.66 28.02 -8.70
CA SER A 825 9.68 27.22 -9.38
C SER A 825 9.12 26.68 -10.68
N THR A 826 9.99 26.47 -11.68
CA THR A 826 9.56 26.05 -13.02
C THR A 826 10.26 24.78 -13.45
N LEU A 827 9.48 23.83 -13.96
CA LEU A 827 9.97 22.60 -14.58
C LEU A 827 9.60 22.64 -16.07
N LYS A 828 10.61 22.52 -16.93
CA LYS A 828 10.41 22.38 -18.38
C LYS A 828 10.25 20.90 -18.71
N VAL A 829 9.14 20.55 -19.37
CA VAL A 829 8.83 19.19 -19.80
C VAL A 829 8.43 19.22 -21.27
N THR A 830 9.12 18.45 -22.10
CA THR A 830 8.71 18.27 -23.50
C THR A 830 7.61 17.23 -23.57
N ILE A 831 6.42 17.62 -24.03
CA ILE A 831 5.40 16.66 -24.42
C ILE A 831 5.77 16.16 -25.82
N THR A 832 6.27 14.95 -25.91
CA THR A 832 6.69 14.35 -27.19
C THR A 832 5.46 13.89 -27.96
N SER A 833 5.42 14.21 -29.24
CA SER A 833 4.35 13.80 -30.14
C SER A 833 4.34 12.29 -30.32
N THR A 834 3.15 11.68 -30.16
CA THR A 834 2.94 10.27 -30.50
C THR A 834 2.94 10.16 -32.02
N PRO A 835 3.85 9.39 -32.64
CA PRO A 835 3.84 9.17 -34.09
C PRO A 835 2.47 8.62 -34.52
N ALA A 836 1.92 9.16 -35.61
CA ALA A 836 0.62 8.73 -36.09
C ALA A 836 0.65 7.24 -36.46
N ALA A 837 -0.30 6.46 -35.95
CA ALA A 837 -0.29 5.00 -36.10
C ALA A 837 -0.87 4.59 -37.46
N LEU A 838 -0.28 3.58 -38.10
CA LEU A 838 -0.72 3.09 -39.41
C LEU A 838 -2.13 2.49 -39.35
N SER A 839 -3.10 3.16 -39.99
CA SER A 839 -4.51 2.79 -39.98
C SER A 839 -4.86 1.84 -41.13
N SER A 840 -4.49 2.22 -42.36
CA SER A 840 -4.76 1.46 -43.59
C SER A 840 -3.66 1.71 -44.62
N VAL A 841 -3.69 0.94 -45.73
CA VAL A 841 -2.98 1.28 -46.96
C VAL A 841 -3.90 1.14 -48.16
N THR A 842 -3.56 1.79 -49.27
CA THR A 842 -4.27 1.69 -50.55
C THR A 842 -3.26 1.62 -51.70
N LEU A 843 -3.34 0.56 -52.50
CA LEU A 843 -2.46 0.34 -53.66
C LEU A 843 -3.12 0.86 -54.93
N ALA A 844 -2.47 1.79 -55.63
CA ALA A 844 -2.94 2.37 -56.88
C ALA A 844 -1.96 2.09 -58.03
N GLY A 845 -2.49 1.94 -59.25
CA GLY A 845 -1.75 1.65 -60.48
C GLY A 845 -2.70 1.63 -61.67
N ALA A 846 -2.19 1.36 -62.87
CA ALA A 846 -3.05 1.11 -64.03
C ALA A 846 -3.71 -0.28 -63.91
N SER A 847 -4.88 -0.45 -64.55
CA SER A 847 -5.61 -1.72 -64.55
C SER A 847 -5.12 -2.72 -65.61
N SER A 848 -4.24 -2.31 -66.53
CA SER A 848 -3.64 -3.19 -67.53
C SER A 848 -2.25 -2.73 -67.98
N VAL A 849 -1.49 -3.65 -68.57
CA VAL A 849 -0.15 -3.47 -69.14
C VAL A 849 0.08 -4.49 -70.26
N GLN A 850 0.99 -4.21 -71.19
CA GLN A 850 1.33 -5.16 -72.26
C GLN A 850 2.30 -6.25 -71.76
N SER A 851 2.34 -7.39 -72.45
CA SER A 851 3.25 -8.51 -72.25
C SER A 851 4.71 -8.05 -72.25
N GLY A 852 5.46 -8.42 -71.21
CA GLY A 852 6.83 -7.94 -70.96
C GLY A 852 6.96 -6.46 -70.54
N GLY A 853 5.84 -5.76 -70.35
CA GLY A 853 5.79 -4.33 -70.04
C GLY A 853 6.03 -3.97 -68.58
N GLN A 854 5.99 -2.66 -68.30
CA GLN A 854 6.13 -2.10 -66.95
C GLN A 854 5.04 -1.09 -66.63
N MET A 855 4.63 -1.03 -65.35
CA MET A 855 3.77 0.03 -64.82
C MET A 855 4.24 0.47 -63.42
N ARG A 856 3.92 1.71 -63.04
CA ARG A 856 4.24 2.24 -61.71
C ARG A 856 3.07 2.02 -60.74
N LEU A 857 3.35 1.33 -59.64
CA LEU A 857 2.47 1.21 -58.49
C LEU A 857 2.79 2.31 -57.48
N THR A 858 1.76 2.80 -56.79
CA THR A 858 1.86 3.77 -55.70
C THR A 858 1.09 3.23 -54.51
N LEU A 859 1.79 2.95 -53.41
CA LEU A 859 1.17 2.58 -52.14
C LEU A 859 1.01 3.84 -51.28
N ASN A 860 -0.21 4.13 -50.84
CA ASN A 860 -0.49 5.22 -49.92
C ASN A 860 -0.86 4.64 -48.56
N ALA A 861 -0.15 5.05 -47.51
CA ALA A 861 -0.51 4.77 -46.13
C ALA A 861 -1.44 5.86 -45.59
N GLN A 862 -2.49 5.46 -44.88
CA GLN A 862 -3.33 6.38 -44.10
C GLN A 862 -3.11 6.13 -42.61
N TYR A 863 -3.11 7.20 -41.84
CA TYR A 863 -2.75 7.19 -40.43
C TYR A 863 -3.91 7.57 -39.52
N SER A 864 -3.78 7.29 -38.22
CA SER A 864 -4.79 7.55 -37.20
C SER A 864 -5.12 9.03 -36.98
N ASP A 865 -4.29 9.95 -37.49
CA ASP A 865 -4.52 11.40 -37.51
C ASP A 865 -5.29 11.89 -38.75
N GLY A 866 -5.63 10.97 -39.68
CA GLY A 866 -6.28 11.28 -40.95
C GLY A 866 -5.32 11.68 -42.08
N SER A 867 -4.02 11.78 -41.82
CA SER A 867 -3.02 12.05 -42.86
C SER A 867 -2.90 10.86 -43.82
N THR A 868 -2.50 11.14 -45.07
CA THR A 868 -2.20 10.13 -46.09
C THR A 868 -0.85 10.44 -46.72
N ARG A 869 0.05 9.45 -46.80
CA ARG A 869 1.42 9.61 -47.30
C ARG A 869 1.72 8.51 -48.33
N ALA A 870 2.39 8.86 -49.42
CA ALA A 870 2.95 7.86 -50.33
C ALA A 870 4.14 7.16 -49.65
N VAL A 871 4.15 5.82 -49.66
CA VAL A 871 5.13 4.98 -48.96
C VAL A 871 5.68 3.89 -49.87
N SER A 872 6.89 3.42 -49.59
CA SER A 872 7.42 2.19 -50.18
C SER A 872 6.84 0.99 -49.44
N ALA A 873 6.30 0.02 -50.17
CA ALA A 873 5.84 -1.25 -49.61
C ALA A 873 7.00 -1.99 -48.89
N THR A 874 6.71 -2.62 -47.75
CA THR A 874 7.65 -3.53 -47.07
C THR A 874 7.71 -4.90 -47.76
N GLY A 875 6.73 -5.22 -48.61
CA GLY A 875 6.78 -6.37 -49.51
C GLY A 875 5.65 -6.32 -50.55
N TYR A 876 5.85 -7.04 -51.66
CA TYR A 876 4.82 -7.32 -52.65
C TYR A 876 4.66 -8.84 -52.80
N THR A 877 3.42 -9.30 -52.80
CA THR A 877 3.06 -10.68 -53.15
C THR A 877 2.15 -10.70 -54.38
N PHE A 878 2.11 -11.84 -55.06
CA PHE A 878 1.49 -11.98 -56.38
C PHE A 878 0.57 -13.20 -56.39
N SER A 879 -0.59 -13.10 -57.04
CA SER A 879 -1.47 -14.26 -57.28
C SER A 879 -0.78 -15.35 -58.12
N ASN A 880 0.23 -14.97 -58.91
CA ASN A 880 1.24 -15.89 -59.45
C ASN A 880 2.57 -15.15 -59.57
N ALA A 881 3.60 -15.62 -58.85
CA ALA A 881 4.92 -14.99 -58.82
C ALA A 881 5.72 -15.14 -60.13
N SER A 882 5.35 -16.04 -61.05
CA SER A 882 6.01 -16.13 -62.37
C SER A 882 5.53 -15.06 -63.37
N LEU A 883 4.43 -14.36 -63.08
CA LEU A 883 3.82 -13.40 -64.01
C LEU A 883 4.22 -11.95 -63.77
N GLY A 884 4.91 -11.63 -62.67
CA GLY A 884 5.43 -10.29 -62.46
C GLY A 884 6.24 -10.13 -61.17
N SER A 885 7.05 -9.09 -61.15
CA SER A 885 7.88 -8.67 -60.00
C SER A 885 7.83 -7.15 -59.85
N VAL A 886 7.93 -6.64 -58.63
CA VAL A 886 7.96 -5.19 -58.37
C VAL A 886 9.32 -4.82 -57.81
N ASN A 887 10.00 -3.87 -58.45
CA ASN A 887 11.31 -3.40 -57.99
C ASN A 887 11.19 -2.37 -56.85
N ALA A 888 12.32 -2.06 -56.20
CA ALA A 888 12.39 -1.12 -55.08
C ALA A 888 11.93 0.32 -55.40
N LYS A 889 11.70 0.67 -56.68
CA LYS A 889 11.13 1.97 -57.10
C LYS A 889 9.61 1.92 -57.30
N GLY A 890 8.96 0.82 -56.91
CA GLY A 890 7.51 0.60 -57.06
C GLY A 890 7.06 0.29 -58.49
N VAL A 891 7.98 -0.13 -59.38
CA VAL A 891 7.61 -0.47 -60.77
C VAL A 891 7.38 -1.97 -60.88
N LEU A 892 6.13 -2.34 -61.19
CA LEU A 892 5.74 -3.68 -61.61
C LEU A 892 6.29 -3.93 -63.01
N THR A 893 7.10 -4.98 -63.16
CA THR A 893 7.44 -5.58 -64.45
C THR A 893 6.63 -6.85 -64.57
N VAL A 894 5.88 -7.01 -65.65
CA VAL A 894 5.12 -8.23 -65.94
C VAL A 894 5.90 -9.13 -66.89
N ALA A 895 5.69 -10.44 -66.76
CA ALA A 895 6.30 -11.41 -67.65
C ALA A 895 5.74 -11.31 -69.08
N THR A 896 6.45 -11.89 -70.04
CA THR A 896 5.90 -12.16 -71.36
C THR A 896 4.83 -13.26 -71.23
N VAL A 897 3.60 -12.96 -71.63
CA VAL A 897 2.48 -13.91 -71.70
C VAL A 897 2.08 -14.17 -73.14
N ASN A 898 1.64 -15.41 -73.40
CA ASN A 898 1.23 -15.89 -74.73
C ASN A 898 -0.27 -15.67 -75.00
N SER A 899 -1.02 -15.28 -73.97
CA SER A 899 -2.45 -15.00 -73.98
C SER A 899 -2.80 -14.05 -72.82
N ASP A 900 -3.86 -13.27 -72.96
CA ASP A 900 -4.24 -12.29 -71.95
C ASP A 900 -4.51 -12.93 -70.56
N THR A 901 -3.86 -12.39 -69.52
CA THR A 901 -3.78 -13.03 -68.19
C THR A 901 -3.91 -12.00 -67.07
N VAL A 902 -4.62 -12.35 -65.99
CA VAL A 902 -4.81 -11.46 -64.83
C VAL A 902 -3.80 -11.75 -63.71
N LEU A 903 -3.11 -10.71 -63.25
CA LEU A 903 -2.20 -10.73 -62.11
C LEU A 903 -2.74 -9.83 -61.00
N THR A 904 -2.96 -10.38 -59.79
CA THR A 904 -3.26 -9.56 -58.61
C THR A 904 -1.99 -9.37 -57.79
N VAL A 905 -1.61 -8.10 -57.61
CA VAL A 905 -0.47 -7.67 -56.81
C VAL A 905 -1.00 -7.20 -55.45
N THR A 906 -0.50 -7.76 -54.36
CA THR A 906 -0.79 -7.29 -53.00
C THR A 906 0.44 -6.66 -52.40
N ALA A 907 0.36 -5.38 -52.05
CA ALA A 907 1.42 -4.66 -51.37
C ALA A 907 1.16 -4.64 -49.87
N ALA A 908 2.19 -4.90 -49.07
CA ALA A 908 2.19 -4.74 -47.62
C ALA A 908 2.99 -3.51 -47.21
N TYR A 909 2.63 -2.88 -46.09
CA TYR A 909 3.42 -1.87 -45.41
C TYR A 909 3.40 -2.15 -43.90
N SER A 910 4.52 -1.88 -43.24
CA SER A 910 4.70 -2.11 -41.81
C SER A 910 5.40 -0.92 -41.18
N GLU A 911 4.74 -0.26 -40.23
CA GLU A 911 5.28 0.89 -39.49
C GLU A 911 4.82 0.81 -38.02
N GLY A 912 5.72 1.12 -37.08
CA GLY A 912 5.44 1.02 -35.64
C GLY A 912 5.04 -0.39 -35.15
N GLY A 913 5.41 -1.45 -35.88
CA GLY A 913 5.00 -2.83 -35.59
C GLY A 913 3.60 -3.22 -36.10
N ILE A 914 2.85 -2.27 -36.66
CA ILE A 914 1.54 -2.54 -37.29
C ILE A 914 1.76 -2.82 -38.78
N SER A 915 1.22 -3.94 -39.28
CA SER A 915 1.25 -4.28 -40.71
C SER A 915 -0.15 -4.16 -41.33
N LYS A 916 -0.21 -3.64 -42.56
CA LYS A 916 -1.42 -3.50 -43.39
C LYS A 916 -1.11 -3.89 -44.83
N SER A 917 -2.11 -4.32 -45.59
CA SER A 917 -1.94 -4.66 -47.01
C SER A 917 -3.13 -4.24 -47.87
N ALA A 918 -2.87 -4.04 -49.17
CA ALA A 918 -3.89 -3.73 -50.18
C ALA A 918 -3.56 -4.41 -51.52
N GLY A 919 -4.59 -4.91 -52.20
CA GLY A 919 -4.48 -5.59 -53.49
C GLY A 919 -4.91 -4.72 -54.67
N LEU A 920 -4.28 -4.94 -55.83
CA LEU A 920 -4.64 -4.38 -57.13
C LEU A 920 -4.58 -5.49 -58.19
N SER A 921 -5.66 -5.68 -58.95
CA SER A 921 -5.70 -6.62 -60.08
C SER A 921 -5.35 -5.90 -61.39
N VAL A 922 -4.49 -6.53 -62.19
CA VAL A 922 -3.87 -5.98 -63.40
C VAL A 922 -3.96 -7.00 -64.53
N ASN A 923 -4.42 -6.59 -65.71
CA ASN A 923 -4.47 -7.45 -66.90
C ASN A 923 -3.19 -7.30 -67.75
N ILE A 924 -2.63 -8.41 -68.20
CA ILE A 924 -1.45 -8.48 -69.08
C ILE A 924 -1.91 -8.94 -70.47
N SER A 925 -1.56 -8.22 -71.55
CA SER A 925 -2.02 -8.56 -72.93
C SER A 925 -0.90 -8.92 -73.91
N ALA A 926 -1.11 -9.91 -74.78
CA ALA A 926 -0.06 -10.57 -75.60
C ALA A 926 0.26 -9.92 -76.97
N THR A 927 1.43 -10.25 -77.56
CA THR A 927 1.99 -9.60 -78.77
C THR A 927 2.51 -10.62 -79.82
N PRO A 928 2.33 -10.43 -81.15
CA PRO A 928 2.81 -11.36 -82.19
C PRO A 928 4.28 -11.17 -82.65
N ALA A 929 4.86 -12.18 -83.32
CA ALA A 929 6.27 -12.25 -83.74
C ALA A 929 6.50 -12.09 -85.27
N VAL A 930 7.72 -11.66 -85.67
CA VAL A 930 8.14 -11.38 -87.07
C VAL A 930 9.60 -11.83 -87.29
N LEU A 931 9.96 -12.40 -88.45
CA LEU A 931 11.33 -12.88 -88.72
C LEU A 931 12.35 -11.73 -88.74
N SER A 932 13.48 -11.90 -88.05
CA SER A 932 14.50 -10.84 -87.87
C SER A 932 15.86 -11.17 -88.51
N ARG A 933 16.39 -12.39 -88.32
CA ARG A 933 17.68 -12.81 -88.90
C ARG A 933 17.80 -14.32 -89.04
N LEU A 934 18.68 -14.76 -89.93
CA LEU A 934 19.18 -16.14 -89.95
C LEU A 934 20.32 -16.29 -88.93
N THR A 935 20.39 -17.42 -88.23
CA THR A 935 21.53 -17.79 -87.38
C THR A 935 21.98 -19.20 -87.75
N LEU A 936 23.28 -19.39 -87.97
CA LEU A 936 23.85 -20.71 -88.24
C LEU A 936 24.30 -21.35 -86.93
N ILE A 937 23.78 -22.55 -86.66
CA ILE A 937 24.08 -23.38 -85.50
C ILE A 937 25.06 -24.46 -85.90
N GLY A 938 26.21 -24.40 -85.25
CA GLY A 938 27.33 -25.33 -85.29
C GLY A 938 28.29 -24.96 -84.16
N ALA A 939 29.26 -25.82 -83.86
CA ALA A 939 30.27 -25.56 -82.85
C ALA A 939 31.18 -24.41 -83.29
N ARG A 940 30.81 -23.17 -82.92
CA ARG A 940 31.59 -21.97 -83.27
C ARG A 940 32.97 -22.06 -82.67
N GLY A 941 33.94 -21.59 -83.43
CA GLY A 941 35.33 -21.80 -83.08
C GLY A 941 35.90 -23.04 -83.74
N THR A 942 36.42 -23.97 -82.94
CA THR A 942 37.79 -24.48 -83.16
C THR A 942 37.80 -25.91 -83.72
N LEU A 943 37.49 -26.08 -85.01
CA LEU A 943 37.32 -27.42 -85.56
C LEU A 943 38.67 -28.11 -85.82
N ALA A 944 39.03 -29.04 -84.93
CA ALA A 944 40.26 -29.82 -85.01
C ALA A 944 40.37 -30.59 -86.35
N SER A 945 41.62 -30.69 -86.82
CA SER A 945 42.04 -31.32 -88.08
C SER A 945 41.26 -32.61 -88.43
N GLY A 946 40.61 -32.62 -89.60
CA GLY A 946 39.92 -33.80 -90.15
C GLY A 946 38.49 -34.06 -89.66
N GLN A 947 37.92 -33.19 -88.81
CA GLN A 947 36.54 -33.33 -88.34
C GLN A 947 35.48 -32.81 -89.34
N THR A 948 34.25 -33.31 -89.21
CA THR A 948 33.07 -32.76 -89.88
C THR A 948 32.21 -31.97 -88.91
N LEU A 949 31.49 -30.97 -89.41
CA LEU A 949 30.55 -30.17 -88.66
C LEU A 949 29.26 -29.97 -89.47
N SER A 950 28.17 -30.58 -89.00
CA SER A 950 26.83 -30.26 -89.50
C SER A 950 26.44 -28.85 -89.06
N LEU A 951 26.16 -27.97 -90.02
CA LEU A 951 25.57 -26.67 -89.77
C LEU A 951 24.06 -26.74 -90.01
N LEU A 952 23.28 -26.26 -89.05
CA LEU A 952 21.85 -26.03 -89.17
C LEU A 952 21.60 -24.53 -89.30
N ALA A 953 20.49 -24.14 -89.92
CA ALA A 953 20.03 -22.77 -89.95
C ALA A 953 18.77 -22.60 -89.10
N GLU A 954 18.75 -21.59 -88.24
CA GLU A 954 17.56 -21.14 -87.51
C GLU A 954 17.14 -19.75 -87.97
N GLY A 955 15.85 -19.60 -88.27
CA GLY A 955 15.21 -18.30 -88.27
C GLY A 955 15.07 -17.83 -86.82
N VAL A 956 15.60 -16.63 -86.54
CA VAL A 956 15.43 -15.93 -85.26
C VAL A 956 14.47 -14.77 -85.49
N TYR A 957 13.41 -14.72 -84.71
CA TYR A 957 12.32 -13.76 -84.83
C TYR A 957 12.51 -12.62 -83.82
N ALA A 958 11.84 -11.49 -84.03
CA ALA A 958 12.03 -10.25 -83.29
C ALA A 958 11.58 -10.32 -81.81
N ASP A 959 10.76 -11.32 -81.46
CA ASP A 959 10.38 -11.68 -80.09
C ASP A 959 11.46 -12.49 -79.36
N GLY A 960 12.54 -12.89 -80.06
CA GLY A 960 13.60 -13.76 -79.56
C GLY A 960 13.34 -15.25 -79.78
N SER A 961 12.18 -15.64 -80.33
CA SER A 961 11.89 -17.04 -80.65
C SER A 961 12.76 -17.54 -81.81
N ARG A 962 12.86 -18.87 -81.91
CA ARG A 962 13.79 -19.59 -82.80
C ARG A 962 13.11 -20.80 -83.42
N LYS A 963 13.42 -21.06 -84.70
CA LYS A 963 12.84 -22.16 -85.46
C LYS A 963 13.86 -22.66 -86.49
N ALA A 964 14.06 -23.97 -86.58
CA ALA A 964 14.88 -24.56 -87.64
C ALA A 964 14.26 -24.30 -89.03
N VAL A 965 15.09 -23.92 -89.99
CA VAL A 965 14.67 -23.57 -91.36
C VAL A 965 15.61 -24.16 -92.41
N THR A 966 15.06 -24.53 -93.56
CA THR A 966 15.84 -25.09 -94.68
C THR A 966 16.46 -23.96 -95.49
N ALA A 967 17.72 -23.62 -95.18
CA ALA A 967 18.49 -22.63 -95.92
C ALA A 967 19.22 -23.22 -97.15
N THR A 968 19.55 -22.37 -98.13
CA THR A 968 20.43 -22.70 -99.26
C THR A 968 21.89 -22.41 -98.90
N TRP A 969 22.82 -23.33 -99.17
CA TRP A 969 24.20 -23.28 -98.66
C TRP A 969 25.27 -23.12 -99.76
N GLN A 970 26.35 -22.40 -99.44
CA GLN A 970 27.54 -22.25 -100.30
C GLN A 970 28.81 -22.10 -99.44
N ALA A 971 29.94 -22.67 -99.86
CA ALA A 971 31.25 -22.51 -99.21
C ALA A 971 32.26 -21.83 -100.14
N THR A 972 33.16 -21.05 -99.56
CA THR A 972 34.27 -20.37 -100.25
C THR A 972 35.58 -20.53 -99.46
N GLY A 973 36.59 -21.07 -100.14
CA GLY A 973 37.88 -21.46 -99.54
C GLY A 973 38.32 -22.85 -99.98
N SER A 974 39.58 -23.20 -99.75
CA SER A 974 40.13 -24.52 -100.10
C SER A 974 40.15 -25.52 -98.94
N ALA A 975 40.14 -25.05 -97.68
CA ALA A 975 40.33 -25.89 -96.50
C ALA A 975 39.05 -26.62 -96.02
N ALA A 976 37.87 -26.27 -96.55
CA ALA A 976 36.62 -26.98 -96.24
C ALA A 976 35.64 -26.98 -97.43
N THR A 977 34.68 -27.91 -97.43
CA THR A 977 33.60 -28.03 -98.43
C THR A 977 32.26 -28.34 -97.77
N ILE A 978 31.15 -27.81 -98.28
CA ILE A 978 29.80 -28.00 -97.70
C ILE A 978 28.83 -28.72 -98.64
N SER A 979 27.94 -29.54 -98.08
CA SER A 979 26.81 -30.15 -98.79
C SER A 979 25.61 -29.20 -98.93
N ALA A 980 24.68 -29.52 -99.83
CA ALA A 980 23.37 -28.85 -99.88
C ALA A 980 22.50 -29.06 -98.61
N THR A 981 22.89 -30.01 -97.74
CA THR A 981 22.27 -30.28 -96.43
C THR A 981 22.98 -29.59 -95.26
N GLY A 982 23.96 -28.71 -95.52
CA GLY A 982 24.65 -27.92 -94.50
C GLY A 982 25.84 -28.59 -93.81
N VAL A 983 26.28 -29.78 -94.26
CA VAL A 983 27.41 -30.49 -93.62
C VAL A 983 28.74 -30.00 -94.17
N LEU A 984 29.54 -29.36 -93.31
CA LEU A 984 30.86 -28.81 -93.60
C LEU A 984 31.96 -29.81 -93.19
N THR A 985 32.84 -30.17 -94.11
CA THR A 985 34.00 -31.04 -93.84
C THR A 985 35.28 -30.22 -93.81
N ALA A 986 35.98 -30.18 -92.66
CA ALA A 986 37.30 -29.55 -92.57
C ALA A 986 38.40 -30.53 -93.02
N LYS A 987 39.32 -30.03 -93.84
CA LYS A 987 40.52 -30.77 -94.23
C LYS A 987 41.57 -30.66 -93.11
N ALA A 988 42.62 -31.46 -93.20
CA ALA A 988 43.70 -31.40 -92.24
C ALA A 988 44.47 -30.08 -92.37
N VAL A 989 44.73 -29.42 -91.24
CA VAL A 989 45.49 -28.17 -91.14
C VAL A 989 46.51 -28.29 -90.01
N THR A 990 47.73 -27.83 -90.26
CA THR A 990 48.85 -27.85 -89.27
C THR A 990 48.91 -26.59 -88.42
N GLU A 991 48.32 -25.50 -88.92
CA GLU A 991 48.21 -24.19 -88.28
C GLU A 991 46.80 -23.63 -88.53
N GLU A 992 46.42 -22.57 -87.82
CA GLU A 992 45.05 -22.08 -87.65
C GLU A 992 44.46 -21.46 -88.94
N THR A 993 43.97 -22.32 -89.85
CA THR A 993 43.59 -21.94 -91.22
C THR A 993 42.07 -21.80 -91.39
N PRO A 994 41.55 -20.63 -91.84
CA PRO A 994 40.11 -20.39 -91.95
C PRO A 994 39.48 -20.89 -93.27
N SER A 995 38.16 -21.06 -93.26
CA SER A 995 37.30 -21.15 -94.46
C SER A 995 35.90 -20.64 -94.14
N VAL A 996 35.15 -20.23 -95.17
CA VAL A 996 33.87 -19.50 -94.99
C VAL A 996 32.70 -20.26 -95.60
N VAL A 997 31.60 -20.32 -94.88
CA VAL A 997 30.28 -20.79 -95.36
C VAL A 997 29.30 -19.63 -95.34
N THR A 998 28.40 -19.57 -96.33
CA THR A 998 27.21 -18.72 -96.34
C THR A 998 25.96 -19.60 -96.44
N ALA A 999 24.89 -19.24 -95.72
CA ALA A 999 23.56 -19.78 -95.97
C ALA A 999 22.51 -18.66 -96.04
N THR A 1000 21.43 -18.90 -96.79
CA THR A 1000 20.36 -17.91 -97.06
C THR A 1000 18.98 -18.53 -96.90
N TYR A 1001 18.02 -17.78 -96.35
CA TYR A 1001 16.62 -18.18 -96.15
C TYR A 1001 15.67 -16.97 -96.33
N THR A 1002 14.41 -17.24 -96.66
CA THR A 1002 13.38 -16.21 -96.89
C THR A 1002 12.03 -16.66 -96.32
N GLU A 1003 11.37 -15.81 -95.55
CA GLU A 1003 10.00 -16.01 -95.05
C GLU A 1003 9.22 -14.69 -95.09
N ALA A 1004 7.92 -14.73 -95.42
CA ALA A 1004 7.03 -13.56 -95.46
C ALA A 1004 7.55 -12.33 -96.26
N GLY A 1005 8.42 -12.55 -97.25
CA GLY A 1005 9.05 -11.49 -98.06
C GLY A 1005 10.37 -10.92 -97.51
N ILE A 1006 10.81 -11.35 -96.32
CA ILE A 1006 12.09 -10.96 -95.72
C ILE A 1006 13.13 -12.04 -96.01
N THR A 1007 14.17 -11.69 -96.78
CA THR A 1007 15.33 -12.56 -97.05
C THR A 1007 16.47 -12.22 -96.09
N VAL A 1008 17.03 -13.25 -95.47
CA VAL A 1008 18.13 -13.14 -94.49
C VAL A 1008 19.20 -14.18 -94.79
N SER A 1009 20.46 -13.77 -94.75
CA SER A 1009 21.62 -14.64 -94.91
C SER A 1009 22.56 -14.53 -93.71
N ALA A 1010 23.36 -15.57 -93.49
CA ALA A 1010 24.31 -15.65 -92.41
C ALA A 1010 25.60 -16.34 -92.88
N GLN A 1011 26.74 -15.93 -92.32
CA GLN A 1011 28.05 -16.51 -92.60
C GLN A 1011 28.65 -17.19 -91.38
N TYR A 1012 29.56 -18.13 -91.64
CA TYR A 1012 30.24 -18.95 -90.64
C TYR A 1012 31.74 -19.09 -90.98
N GLN A 1013 32.59 -18.86 -89.99
CA GLN A 1013 34.06 -19.03 -89.99
C GLN A 1013 34.47 -19.87 -88.75
N VAL A 1014 35.72 -20.36 -88.67
CA VAL A 1014 36.13 -21.43 -87.73
C VAL A 1014 37.50 -21.10 -86.99
N ILE A 1015 37.51 -20.69 -85.64
CA ILE A 1015 38.59 -20.14 -84.65
C ILE A 1015 38.46 -20.34 -83.03
N VAL A 1016 38.72 -19.49 -81.95
CA VAL A 1016 39.05 -19.87 -80.46
C VAL A 1016 38.65 -18.92 -79.18
N GLN A 1017 38.54 -19.32 -77.83
CA GLN A 1017 38.46 -18.48 -76.49
C GLN A 1017 38.47 -19.17 -74.99
N ALA A 1018 38.45 -18.47 -73.76
CA ALA A 1018 38.56 -18.96 -72.27
C ALA A 1018 38.00 -18.13 -70.96
N THR A 1019 38.18 -18.51 -69.62
CA THR A 1019 37.41 -18.06 -68.30
C THR A 1019 38.03 -18.10 -66.77
N GLU A 1020 37.25 -17.84 -65.61
CA GLU A 1020 37.36 -18.07 -64.04
C GLU A 1020 37.98 -17.04 -62.91
N VAL A 1021 37.85 -16.90 -61.50
CA VAL A 1021 37.33 -17.42 -60.10
C VAL A 1021 37.05 -16.25 -58.97
N ALA A 1022 36.92 -16.12 -57.56
CA ALA A 1022 36.91 -16.73 -56.10
C ALA A 1022 36.24 -15.75 -54.94
N THR A 1023 36.18 -15.62 -53.53
CA THR A 1023 36.78 -15.98 -52.10
C THR A 1023 35.91 -15.65 -50.72
N PRO A 1024 36.31 -15.86 -49.36
CA PRO A 1024 35.48 -15.88 -48.01
C PRO A 1024 35.92 -15.27 -46.52
N VAL A 1025 35.30 -15.51 -45.26
CA VAL A 1025 35.41 -14.73 -43.85
C VAL A 1025 35.31 -15.37 -42.31
N LEU A 1026 35.11 -14.64 -41.09
CA LEU A 1026 35.57 -14.87 -39.57
C LEU A 1026 34.71 -14.36 -38.21
N ALA A 1027 34.96 -14.65 -36.82
CA ALA A 1027 34.24 -14.19 -35.46
C ALA A 1027 34.82 -14.39 -33.89
N GLU A 1028 34.19 -14.00 -32.67
CA GLU A 1028 34.72 -13.74 -31.16
C GLU A 1028 33.83 -13.91 -29.72
N VAL A 1029 34.31 -13.92 -28.35
CA VAL A 1029 33.59 -14.16 -26.90
C VAL A 1029 34.25 -13.83 -25.37
N GLU A 1030 33.59 -13.92 -24.09
CA GLU A 1030 34.08 -13.93 -22.56
C GLU A 1030 33.25 -14.64 -21.31
N THR A 1031 33.65 -14.69 -19.95
CA THR A 1031 32.89 -15.30 -18.71
C THR A 1031 33.08 -14.80 -17.19
N THR A 1032 32.17 -15.10 -16.19
CA THR A 1032 32.26 -14.87 -14.68
C THR A 1032 31.44 -15.84 -13.75
N GLY A 1033 31.51 -15.74 -12.40
CA GLY A 1033 30.73 -16.52 -11.39
C GLY A 1033 30.56 -15.86 -9.99
N THR A 1034 29.46 -16.06 -9.25
CA THR A 1034 29.18 -17.30 -8.47
C THR A 1034 27.77 -17.88 -8.66
N ARG A 1035 27.72 -19.20 -8.90
CA ARG A 1035 26.56 -20.13 -8.78
C ARG A 1035 25.20 -19.78 -9.40
N SER A 1036 25.08 -18.79 -10.29
CA SER A 1036 23.95 -18.69 -11.24
C SER A 1036 24.23 -17.99 -12.57
N ASP A 1037 25.11 -16.99 -12.60
CA ASP A 1037 25.20 -16.06 -13.73
C ASP A 1037 26.39 -16.32 -14.68
N PHE A 1038 26.13 -16.11 -15.98
CA PHE A 1038 27.03 -16.40 -17.10
C PHE A 1038 26.98 -15.19 -18.05
N GLY A 1039 27.91 -14.25 -17.87
CA GLY A 1039 28.05 -13.06 -18.74
C GLY A 1039 28.64 -13.41 -20.12
N LEU A 1040 28.33 -12.60 -21.15
CA LEU A 1040 28.83 -12.80 -22.51
C LEU A 1040 28.62 -11.52 -23.35
N SER A 1041 29.58 -11.18 -24.20
CA SER A 1041 29.49 -10.05 -25.16
C SER A 1041 30.10 -10.43 -26.51
N ILE A 1042 29.66 -9.75 -27.58
CA ILE A 1042 30.04 -10.00 -28.98
C ILE A 1042 30.41 -8.65 -29.61
N TRP A 1043 31.50 -8.59 -30.37
CA TRP A 1043 31.86 -7.40 -31.14
C TRP A 1043 31.87 -7.66 -32.65
N THR A 1044 31.27 -6.73 -33.40
CA THR A 1044 31.46 -6.57 -34.85
C THR A 1044 31.85 -5.11 -35.13
N SER A 1045 33.10 -4.77 -34.78
CA SER A 1045 33.62 -3.41 -34.93
C SER A 1045 34.11 -3.16 -36.36
N LEU A 1046 33.60 -2.09 -37.00
CA LEU A 1046 34.02 -1.66 -38.34
C LEU A 1046 34.53 -0.20 -38.33
N THR A 1047 35.81 -0.03 -38.68
CA THR A 1047 36.41 1.20 -39.23
C THR A 1047 36.53 2.39 -38.22
N PRO A 1048 37.13 3.54 -38.59
CA PRO A 1048 38.58 3.68 -38.41
C PRO A 1048 38.98 4.91 -37.58
N THR A 1049 40.06 4.80 -36.79
CA THR A 1049 40.59 5.90 -35.98
C THR A 1049 41.45 6.87 -36.78
N THR A 1050 40.89 8.05 -37.09
CA THR A 1050 41.66 9.22 -37.57
C THR A 1050 41.89 10.20 -36.42
N GLY A 1051 43.09 10.16 -35.84
CA GLY A 1051 43.49 11.04 -34.74
C GLY A 1051 44.93 10.76 -34.30
N ALA A 1052 45.89 11.50 -34.85
CA ALA A 1052 47.31 11.25 -34.59
C ALA A 1052 47.78 11.92 -33.29
N MET A 1053 48.44 11.15 -32.42
CA MET A 1053 49.44 11.67 -31.48
C MET A 1053 50.72 10.84 -31.58
N THR A 1054 51.85 11.52 -31.40
CA THR A 1054 53.18 11.04 -31.78
C THR A 1054 54.00 10.51 -30.61
N THR A 1055 54.83 9.50 -30.87
CA THR A 1055 56.08 9.17 -30.17
C THR A 1055 56.15 9.50 -28.67
N GLY A 1056 55.71 8.56 -27.81
CA GLY A 1056 55.96 8.66 -26.36
C GLY A 1056 55.25 7.60 -25.52
N SER A 1057 54.05 7.17 -25.91
CA SER A 1057 53.20 6.27 -25.12
C SER A 1057 53.06 4.90 -25.79
N SER A 1058 53.51 3.85 -25.12
CA SER A 1058 53.52 2.47 -25.64
C SER A 1058 52.37 1.62 -25.10
N ALA A 1059 51.56 1.05 -25.99
CA ALA A 1059 50.68 -0.08 -25.68
C ALA A 1059 50.47 -0.96 -26.93
N ARG A 1060 51.36 -1.92 -27.14
CA ARG A 1060 51.02 -3.18 -27.84
C ARG A 1060 50.68 -4.22 -26.78
N LEU A 1061 49.86 -5.21 -27.12
CA LEU A 1061 50.24 -6.60 -26.90
C LEU A 1061 49.55 -7.53 -27.89
N LYS A 1062 50.09 -8.74 -28.03
CA LYS A 1062 49.63 -9.81 -28.91
C LYS A 1062 49.88 -11.12 -28.17
N SER A 1063 48.90 -12.03 -28.17
CA SER A 1063 48.97 -13.43 -27.71
C SER A 1063 49.58 -13.72 -26.33
N GLY A 1064 48.71 -14.12 -25.39
CA GLY A 1064 49.06 -15.09 -24.34
C GLY A 1064 49.44 -14.54 -22.97
N PHE A 1065 48.56 -14.76 -21.98
CA PHE A 1065 48.94 -14.87 -20.58
C PHE A 1065 48.05 -15.92 -19.89
N GLN A 1066 48.65 -16.92 -19.25
CA GLN A 1066 47.93 -17.85 -18.39
C GLN A 1066 47.96 -17.36 -16.94
N VAL A 1067 46.86 -17.56 -16.20
CA VAL A 1067 46.85 -17.49 -14.75
C VAL A 1067 46.34 -18.82 -14.21
N ALA A 1068 47.23 -19.63 -13.65
CA ALA A 1068 46.84 -20.75 -12.82
C ALA A 1068 46.45 -20.22 -11.42
N ALA A 1069 45.24 -20.54 -10.97
CA ALA A 1069 44.75 -20.17 -9.63
C ALA A 1069 44.44 -21.44 -8.83
N THR A 1070 44.89 -21.49 -7.58
CA THR A 1070 44.99 -22.71 -6.76
C THR A 1070 43.69 -23.10 -6.06
N SER A 1071 42.63 -23.32 -6.83
CA SER A 1071 41.39 -23.98 -6.35
C SER A 1071 41.46 -25.49 -6.61
N PRO A 1072 40.92 -26.37 -5.73
CA PRO A 1072 40.88 -27.82 -5.98
C PRO A 1072 39.98 -28.25 -7.14
N VAL A 1073 39.26 -27.31 -7.76
CA VAL A 1073 38.29 -27.54 -8.83
C VAL A 1073 38.59 -26.57 -9.97
N SER A 1074 38.78 -27.10 -11.18
CA SER A 1074 39.08 -26.32 -12.39
C SER A 1074 38.06 -26.64 -13.49
N TYR A 1075 37.61 -25.62 -14.20
CA TYR A 1075 36.56 -25.73 -15.19
C TYR A 1075 37.10 -25.92 -16.62
N LYS A 1076 36.24 -26.44 -17.49
CA LYS A 1076 36.40 -26.55 -18.94
C LYS A 1076 35.36 -25.70 -19.65
N LEU A 1077 35.70 -25.15 -20.80
CA LEU A 1077 34.79 -24.50 -21.75
C LEU A 1077 34.50 -25.43 -22.94
N PHE A 1078 33.24 -25.47 -23.36
CA PHE A 1078 32.75 -26.27 -24.48
C PHE A 1078 32.06 -25.35 -25.49
N VAL A 1079 32.31 -25.56 -26.78
CA VAL A 1079 31.81 -24.71 -27.88
C VAL A 1079 31.17 -25.60 -28.94
N VAL A 1080 29.92 -25.31 -29.31
CA VAL A 1080 29.04 -26.21 -30.07
C VAL A 1080 28.24 -25.44 -31.13
N ALA A 1081 28.21 -25.93 -32.37
CA ALA A 1081 27.37 -25.41 -33.45
C ALA A 1081 26.21 -26.37 -33.73
N VAL A 1082 24.99 -25.85 -33.79
CA VAL A 1082 23.77 -26.58 -34.17
C VAL A 1082 23.31 -26.04 -35.52
N ILE A 1083 23.55 -26.81 -36.58
CA ILE A 1083 23.14 -26.51 -37.95
C ILE A 1083 21.74 -27.10 -38.16
N PRO A 1084 20.69 -26.29 -38.46
CA PRO A 1084 19.35 -26.80 -38.70
C PRO A 1084 19.28 -27.65 -39.99
N GLY A 1085 18.56 -28.76 -39.93
CA GLY A 1085 18.33 -29.62 -41.10
C GLY A 1085 17.44 -28.96 -42.15
N GLY A 1086 17.73 -29.20 -43.43
CA GLY A 1086 17.01 -28.62 -44.57
C GLY A 1086 17.81 -27.60 -45.39
N GLY A 1087 19.03 -27.28 -44.95
CA GLY A 1087 20.06 -26.65 -45.79
C GLY A 1087 20.97 -27.71 -46.44
N ILE A 1088 22.28 -27.47 -46.46
CA ILE A 1088 23.30 -28.43 -46.92
C ILE A 1088 23.38 -29.75 -46.13
N LEU A 1089 22.72 -29.85 -44.96
CA LEU A 1089 22.64 -31.07 -44.17
C LEU A 1089 21.18 -31.57 -44.09
N PRO A 1090 20.92 -32.88 -44.30
CA PRO A 1090 19.56 -33.43 -44.43
C PRO A 1090 18.80 -33.49 -43.10
N SER A 1091 19.49 -33.34 -41.97
CA SER A 1091 18.92 -33.33 -40.62
C SER A 1091 19.69 -32.37 -39.72
N THR A 1092 19.07 -31.91 -38.63
CA THR A 1092 19.71 -31.01 -37.67
C THR A 1092 20.93 -31.68 -37.06
N THR A 1093 22.10 -31.12 -37.34
CA THR A 1093 23.40 -31.73 -37.06
C THR A 1093 24.17 -30.86 -36.08
N ILE A 1094 24.85 -31.50 -35.12
CA ILE A 1094 25.60 -30.82 -34.07
C ILE A 1094 27.10 -31.07 -34.27
N PHE A 1095 27.88 -29.99 -34.26
CA PHE A 1095 29.33 -29.99 -34.30
C PHE A 1095 29.90 -29.40 -33.01
N MET A 1096 31.07 -29.85 -32.58
CA MET A 1096 31.82 -29.30 -31.45
C MET A 1096 33.19 -28.80 -31.93
N LEU A 1097 33.63 -27.67 -31.38
CA LEU A 1097 34.91 -27.05 -31.69
C LEU A 1097 35.96 -27.57 -30.70
N ASN A 1098 36.99 -28.25 -31.19
CA ASN A 1098 38.04 -28.83 -30.34
C ASN A 1098 39.09 -27.78 -29.91
N ARG A 1099 40.05 -28.18 -29.06
CA ARG A 1099 41.16 -27.31 -28.60
C ARG A 1099 42.08 -26.78 -29.72
N ASN A 1100 42.03 -27.36 -30.92
CA ASN A 1100 42.79 -26.90 -32.09
C ASN A 1100 42.00 -25.83 -32.89
N SER A 1101 40.78 -25.49 -32.47
CA SER A 1101 39.80 -24.71 -33.24
C SER A 1101 39.31 -25.39 -34.54
N GLU A 1102 39.22 -26.72 -34.53
CA GLU A 1102 38.65 -27.51 -35.64
C GLU A 1102 37.21 -27.95 -35.31
N TRP A 1103 36.29 -27.78 -36.26
CA TRP A 1103 34.91 -28.26 -36.14
C TRP A 1103 34.81 -29.75 -36.49
N GLN A 1104 34.33 -30.55 -35.54
CA GLN A 1104 34.09 -31.99 -35.71
C GLN A 1104 32.66 -32.35 -35.26
N PHE A 1105 32.11 -33.48 -35.72
CA PHE A 1105 30.79 -33.93 -35.28
C PHE A 1105 30.74 -34.11 -33.76
N ALA A 1106 29.68 -33.62 -33.12
CA ALA A 1106 29.54 -33.70 -31.67
C ALA A 1106 29.20 -35.13 -31.22
N GLY A 1107 30.06 -35.70 -30.39
CA GLY A 1107 29.84 -36.95 -29.66
C GLY A 1107 29.89 -36.72 -28.16
N PHE A 1108 29.47 -37.74 -27.39
CA PHE A 1108 29.60 -37.73 -25.92
C PHE A 1108 30.78 -38.62 -25.47
N PRO A 1109 31.64 -38.17 -24.54
CA PRO A 1109 31.61 -36.85 -23.89
C PRO A 1109 32.01 -35.72 -24.85
N ILE A 1110 31.43 -34.53 -24.66
CA ILE A 1110 31.70 -33.36 -25.52
C ILE A 1110 33.16 -32.96 -25.36
N ALA A 1111 33.88 -32.81 -26.47
CA ALA A 1111 35.26 -32.33 -26.46
C ALA A 1111 35.32 -30.89 -25.94
N GLU A 1112 36.26 -30.59 -25.03
CA GLU A 1112 36.43 -29.23 -24.55
C GLU A 1112 37.24 -28.38 -25.54
N TYR A 1113 36.87 -27.10 -25.65
CA TYR A 1113 37.60 -26.08 -26.40
C TYR A 1113 38.78 -25.55 -25.58
N LEU A 1114 38.57 -25.35 -24.27
CA LEU A 1114 39.61 -24.90 -23.35
C LEU A 1114 39.45 -25.59 -21.99
N ALA A 1115 40.56 -25.87 -21.32
CA ALA A 1115 40.62 -26.48 -19.99
C ALA A 1115 41.57 -25.69 -19.08
N GLY A 1116 41.40 -25.83 -17.76
CA GLY A 1116 42.19 -25.08 -16.78
C GLY A 1116 41.56 -23.75 -16.38
N VAL A 1117 40.29 -23.52 -16.73
CA VAL A 1117 39.61 -22.23 -16.55
C VAL A 1117 39.32 -22.00 -15.07
N ALA A 1118 39.74 -20.83 -14.57
CA ALA A 1118 39.45 -20.39 -13.21
C ALA A 1118 38.06 -19.74 -13.15
N ASP A 1119 37.37 -19.93 -12.02
CA ASP A 1119 36.14 -19.20 -11.70
C ASP A 1119 36.45 -17.68 -11.67
N ASN A 1120 35.61 -16.86 -12.31
CA ASN A 1120 35.90 -15.46 -12.68
C ASN A 1120 37.12 -15.25 -13.61
N SER A 1121 37.04 -15.67 -14.87
CA SER A 1121 38.06 -15.36 -15.90
C SER A 1121 37.52 -15.18 -17.34
N PHE A 1122 38.18 -14.33 -18.13
CA PHE A 1122 37.77 -13.94 -19.48
C PHE A 1122 38.54 -14.71 -20.57
N GLN A 1123 37.86 -15.15 -21.64
CA GLN A 1123 38.41 -16.07 -22.65
C GLN A 1123 37.82 -15.80 -24.05
N LEU A 1124 38.66 -15.36 -25.00
CA LEU A 1124 38.29 -15.12 -26.40
C LEU A 1124 38.17 -16.44 -27.18
N VAL A 1125 37.10 -16.59 -27.97
CA VAL A 1125 36.83 -17.80 -28.79
C VAL A 1125 36.69 -17.43 -30.26
N GLN A 1126 37.56 -17.97 -31.12
CA GLN A 1126 37.45 -17.83 -32.58
C GLN A 1126 36.55 -18.93 -33.15
N ILE A 1127 35.58 -18.56 -34.01
CA ILE A 1127 34.46 -19.46 -34.40
C ILE A 1127 34.54 -19.92 -35.87
N PHE A 1128 34.90 -19.04 -36.79
CA PHE A 1128 35.03 -19.32 -38.23
C PHE A 1128 36.28 -18.64 -38.79
N ASP A 1129 36.77 -19.13 -39.92
CA ASP A 1129 37.75 -18.48 -40.78
C ASP A 1129 37.56 -18.96 -42.23
N HIS A 1130 37.84 -18.09 -43.20
CA HIS A 1130 37.72 -18.35 -44.65
C HIS A 1130 36.44 -19.11 -45.08
N LEU A 1131 35.28 -18.79 -44.47
CA LEU A 1131 34.00 -19.46 -44.76
C LEU A 1131 33.01 -18.58 -45.57
N ASP A 1132 32.27 -19.20 -46.49
CA ASP A 1132 31.08 -18.59 -47.12
C ASP A 1132 29.86 -18.78 -46.19
N ALA A 1133 29.45 -17.70 -45.53
CA ALA A 1133 28.36 -17.71 -44.57
C ALA A 1133 26.99 -18.06 -45.18
N ASN A 1134 26.79 -17.83 -46.49
CA ASN A 1134 25.52 -18.14 -47.17
C ASN A 1134 25.16 -19.63 -47.06
N LEU A 1135 26.17 -20.51 -47.00
CA LEU A 1135 25.98 -21.96 -46.94
C LEU A 1135 25.48 -22.45 -45.57
N ILE A 1136 25.68 -21.68 -44.50
CA ILE A 1136 25.35 -22.07 -43.11
C ILE A 1136 24.39 -21.11 -42.39
N SER A 1137 23.65 -20.29 -43.14
CA SER A 1137 22.56 -19.44 -42.62
C SER A 1137 21.63 -20.21 -41.67
N GLY A 1138 21.23 -19.57 -40.58
CA GLY A 1138 20.40 -20.14 -39.51
C GLY A 1138 21.15 -20.95 -38.45
N THR A 1139 22.44 -21.28 -38.64
CA THR A 1139 23.25 -22.04 -37.67
C THR A 1139 23.41 -21.32 -36.33
N LYS A 1140 23.18 -22.02 -35.22
CA LYS A 1140 23.28 -21.48 -33.85
C LYS A 1140 24.52 -21.99 -33.12
N ILE A 1141 25.32 -21.08 -32.58
CA ILE A 1141 26.51 -21.38 -31.77
C ILE A 1141 26.16 -21.26 -30.29
N TYR A 1142 26.63 -22.22 -29.50
CA TYR A 1142 26.43 -22.34 -28.05
C TYR A 1142 27.78 -22.49 -27.35
N ILE A 1143 27.88 -21.94 -26.13
CA ILE A 1143 29.07 -22.09 -25.27
C ILE A 1143 28.60 -22.39 -23.84
N GLY A 1144 29.34 -23.25 -23.12
CA GLY A 1144 29.06 -23.60 -21.73
C GLY A 1144 30.31 -23.98 -20.94
N TYR A 1145 30.19 -24.07 -19.61
CA TYR A 1145 31.31 -24.48 -18.74
C TYR A 1145 30.94 -25.49 -17.64
N GLY A 1146 31.89 -26.39 -17.36
CA GLY A 1146 31.80 -27.33 -16.24
C GLY A 1146 33.06 -28.14 -16.00
N ILE A 1147 33.06 -28.90 -14.91
CA ILE A 1147 34.18 -29.79 -14.56
C ILE A 1147 34.18 -31.04 -15.47
N THR A 1148 32.98 -31.45 -15.88
CA THR A 1148 32.70 -32.33 -17.02
C THR A 1148 31.58 -31.73 -17.86
N ASP A 1149 31.43 -32.21 -19.09
CA ASP A 1149 30.30 -31.90 -19.96
C ASP A 1149 28.96 -32.34 -19.35
N THR A 1150 28.96 -33.49 -18.68
CA THR A 1150 27.81 -34.06 -17.97
C THR A 1150 27.38 -33.17 -16.78
N GLU A 1151 28.34 -32.61 -16.04
CA GLU A 1151 28.09 -31.68 -14.93
C GLU A 1151 27.65 -30.29 -15.42
N MET A 1152 28.20 -29.81 -16.54
CA MET A 1152 27.71 -28.62 -17.25
C MET A 1152 26.23 -28.77 -17.65
N LEU A 1153 25.88 -29.89 -18.31
CA LEU A 1153 24.53 -30.13 -18.84
C LEU A 1153 23.50 -30.35 -17.73
N SER A 1154 23.81 -31.18 -16.73
CA SER A 1154 22.92 -31.41 -15.57
C SER A 1154 22.72 -30.15 -14.71
N SER A 1155 23.69 -29.24 -14.72
CA SER A 1155 23.59 -27.92 -14.05
C SER A 1155 23.05 -26.81 -14.96
N GLY A 1156 22.73 -27.08 -16.22
CA GLY A 1156 22.21 -26.09 -17.19
C GLY A 1156 23.17 -24.95 -17.55
N ARG A 1157 24.49 -25.10 -17.36
CA ARG A 1157 25.47 -24.01 -17.50
C ARG A 1157 26.00 -23.83 -18.93
N PHE A 1158 25.11 -23.50 -19.84
CA PHE A 1158 25.42 -23.16 -21.24
C PHE A 1158 24.42 -22.13 -21.80
N ARG A 1159 24.85 -21.32 -22.78
CA ARG A 1159 24.01 -20.31 -23.45
C ARG A 1159 24.29 -20.29 -24.97
N MET A 1160 23.31 -19.84 -25.74
CA MET A 1160 23.46 -19.55 -27.18
C MET A 1160 24.17 -18.20 -27.31
N VAL A 1161 25.22 -18.12 -28.12
CA VAL A 1161 26.10 -16.95 -28.25
C VAL A 1161 26.01 -16.25 -29.59
N TYR A 1162 25.67 -16.96 -30.67
CA TYR A 1162 25.56 -16.36 -32.00
C TYR A 1162 24.60 -17.19 -32.88
N GLN A 1163 23.88 -16.53 -33.79
CA GLN A 1163 23.18 -17.23 -34.87
C GLN A 1163 23.54 -16.58 -36.20
N VAL A 1164 24.11 -17.38 -37.11
CA VAL A 1164 24.38 -16.96 -38.49
C VAL A 1164 23.05 -16.54 -39.12
N GLN A 1165 23.00 -15.31 -39.66
CA GLN A 1165 21.88 -14.81 -40.44
C GLN A 1165 22.04 -15.28 -41.88
#